data_AF-A0A851RJW1-F1
#
_entry.id   AF-A0A851RJW1-F1
#
_cell.length_a   1.000
_cell.length_b   1.000
_cell.length_c   1.000
_cell.angle_alpha   90.00
_cell.angle_beta   90.00
_cell.angle_gamma   90.00
#
_symmetry.space_group_name_H-M   'P 1'
#
loop_
_entity.id
_entity.type
_entity.pdbx_description
1 polymer ?
#
loop_
_entity_poly.entity_id
_entity_poly.type
_entity_poly.pdbx_seq_one_letter_code
_entity_poly.pdbx_strand_id
1 'polypeptide(L)'
;DWNLTWHTEDPDFTPCFQNTVLVWIPCVYLWLCFPVYSLYLRRHDRGYIQVSNLNKAKTALGLILWIVCWADLFYSFWERSQNIFRAPFFLISPTVLGITMLLATFLIQYERIKGVQSSGVMTIFWSISLLCATVIFISKIKHALNMGADEDSFRFATFCIYFILVLVELILCCFPEQPPLFSETVNDPNPCPEFSASFLSRITFWWITGLMIRGYRNPLEAKDLWSLNKEDKSEEVVPGLARNWAKEWSKTKRQPLNMVYAPKKQQKSGDSNGDVTEEVEALIIKPSQKSSEASLFKVLYKTFGPYFFMSFLFKAAHDLLMFAGPEILRLLLNFVDDRAAPNWHGYFYTALLFVSACLQTLILHQYFHICFVTGMRLKTAIVGVIYRKALVITNSARKTSTVGEIVNLMSVDAQRFMDLTTYINMIWSAPFQVVLALYLLWRNLGPSVLAGVAVMVLLVPINAVMAMKTKTYQVAQMKSKDNRIKLMNEILNGIKVLKLYAWELAFREKVLEIRQKELQVLKKSAYLAAMATFTWVCAPFLVALSTFSVYVLIDKTNVLDAEKAFVSLALFNILRFPLNMLPMVISNMVEASVSLKRLRVFLSHEELDPDSIVRGPIKEAEGCIVVKNATFSWAKTDPPLLSSINFTVPEGSLVAVVGQVGCGKSSLLSALLGEMDKKEGYVVVKGSVAYVPQQAWVQNATLEDNIVFGREMSESRYKRVVEACALLPDLEILPSGDKTEIGEKGVNLSGGQKQRVSLARAVYYNADVYLLDDPLSAVDAHVGKHIFEKVIGPKGILRNKTRVLVTHAINYLPQMDTILVMTDGEISEMGSYQELLEQDGAFAEFLRTYATAEQAMESS
;
A
#
# COMPACT_ATOMS: atom_id res chain seq x y z
N ASP A 1 -47.23 26.70 12.96
CA ASP A 1 -48.61 26.91 12.51
C ASP A 1 -48.73 26.38 11.10
N TRP A 2 -49.26 25.16 10.91
CA TRP A 2 -49.25 24.47 9.60
C TRP A 2 -50.01 25.25 8.51
N ASN A 3 -50.97 26.06 8.94
CA ASN A 3 -51.74 26.98 8.09
C ASN A 3 -50.97 28.23 7.65
N LEU A 4 -49.78 28.49 8.18
CA LEU A 4 -48.90 29.58 7.74
C LEU A 4 -47.69 29.03 6.95
N THR A 5 -47.21 27.84 7.33
CA THR A 5 -45.97 27.24 6.79
C THR A 5 -46.18 26.26 5.65
N TRP A 6 -47.31 25.55 5.57
CA TRP A 6 -47.46 24.40 4.68
C TRP A 6 -48.73 24.41 3.82
N HIS A 7 -49.86 24.93 4.33
CA HIS A 7 -51.15 24.95 3.62
C HIS A 7 -51.48 26.30 2.94
N THR A 8 -50.47 27.06 2.53
CA THR A 8 -50.62 28.38 1.87
C THR A 8 -49.93 28.42 0.51
N GLU A 9 -50.40 29.29 -0.40
CA GLU A 9 -49.73 29.55 -1.68
C GLU A 9 -48.38 30.27 -1.50
N ASP A 10 -48.27 31.05 -0.42
CA ASP A 10 -47.03 31.68 0.03
C ASP A 10 -46.59 31.09 1.37
N PRO A 11 -45.64 30.14 1.38
CA PRO A 11 -45.14 29.57 2.62
C PRO A 11 -44.26 30.59 3.32
N ASP A 12 -44.52 30.80 4.61
CA ASP A 12 -43.61 31.54 5.46
C ASP A 12 -43.50 30.89 6.84
N PHE A 13 -42.33 31.00 7.44
CA PHE A 13 -42.12 30.57 8.82
C PHE A 13 -42.67 31.60 9.79
N THR A 14 -43.20 31.14 10.93
CA THR A 14 -43.62 32.06 11.99
C THR A 14 -42.44 32.96 12.40
N PRO A 15 -42.67 34.24 12.73
CA PRO A 15 -41.61 35.16 13.16
C PRO A 15 -40.79 34.62 14.34
N CYS A 16 -41.41 33.82 15.22
CA CYS A 16 -40.71 33.14 16.30
C CYS A 16 -39.70 32.11 15.78
N PHE A 17 -40.09 31.25 14.84
CA PHE A 17 -39.21 30.22 14.25
C PHE A 17 -38.03 30.83 13.47
N GLN A 18 -38.30 31.90 12.72
CA GLN A 18 -37.26 32.61 11.96
C GLN A 18 -36.21 33.23 12.86
N ASN A 19 -36.67 33.93 13.90
CA ASN A 19 -35.77 34.66 14.79
C ASN A 19 -35.12 33.75 15.85
N THR A 20 -35.53 32.49 16.01
CA THR A 20 -34.94 31.54 16.97
C THR A 20 -34.23 30.39 16.28
N VAL A 21 -34.97 29.44 15.71
CA VAL A 21 -34.44 28.18 15.18
C VAL A 21 -33.46 28.42 14.03
N LEU A 22 -33.82 29.24 13.03
CA LEU A 22 -32.94 29.52 11.90
C LEU A 22 -31.64 30.24 12.30
N VAL A 23 -31.69 31.07 13.34
CA VAL A 23 -30.50 31.75 13.88
C VAL A 23 -29.65 30.77 14.72
N TRP A 24 -30.28 29.85 15.45
CA TRP A 24 -29.57 28.94 16.36
C TRP A 24 -28.90 27.75 15.67
N ILE A 25 -29.42 27.26 14.53
CA ILE A 25 -28.81 26.14 13.78
C ILE A 25 -27.31 26.33 13.51
N PRO A 26 -26.84 27.44 12.88
CA PRO A 26 -25.41 27.66 12.66
C PRO A 26 -24.63 27.82 13.97
N CYS A 27 -25.25 28.42 14.99
CA CYS A 27 -24.65 28.60 16.32
C CYS A 27 -24.37 27.26 16.99
N VAL A 28 -25.36 26.36 17.01
CA VAL A 28 -25.26 25.02 17.60
C VAL A 28 -24.20 24.19 16.87
N TYR A 29 -24.15 24.25 15.53
CA TYR A 29 -23.11 23.58 14.75
C TYR A 29 -21.70 23.98 15.21
N LEU A 30 -21.42 25.29 15.27
CA LEU A 30 -20.09 25.76 15.62
C LEU A 30 -19.71 25.42 17.07
N TRP A 31 -20.67 25.53 18.00
CA TRP A 31 -20.45 25.24 19.42
C TRP A 31 -20.21 23.75 19.68
N LEU A 32 -20.89 22.86 18.95
CA LEU A 32 -20.66 21.42 19.04
C LEU A 32 -19.31 21.02 18.41
N CYS A 33 -18.92 21.63 17.29
CA CYS A 33 -17.67 21.34 16.61
C CYS A 33 -16.45 21.91 17.33
N PHE A 34 -16.57 23.08 17.98
CA PHE A 34 -15.47 23.80 18.63
C PHE A 34 -14.58 22.95 19.56
N PRO A 35 -15.09 22.21 20.56
CA PRO A 35 -14.23 21.49 21.50
C PRO A 35 -13.42 20.38 20.84
N VAL A 36 -14.03 19.65 19.90
CA VAL A 36 -13.36 18.57 19.15
C VAL A 36 -12.31 19.16 18.20
N TYR A 37 -12.67 20.23 17.50
CA TYR A 37 -11.80 20.89 16.55
C TYR A 37 -10.59 21.56 17.22
N SER A 38 -10.81 22.21 18.37
CA SER A 38 -9.73 22.82 19.15
C SER A 38 -8.72 21.77 19.65
N LEU A 39 -9.21 20.60 20.08
CA LEU A 39 -8.35 19.49 20.51
C LEU A 39 -7.56 18.89 19.33
N TYR A 40 -8.17 18.79 18.15
CA TYR A 40 -7.50 18.40 16.92
C TYR A 40 -6.38 19.37 16.54
N LEU A 41 -6.66 20.68 16.51
CA LEU A 41 -5.68 21.73 16.22
C LEU A 41 -4.54 21.78 17.24
N ARG A 42 -4.80 21.41 18.50
CA ARG A 42 -3.76 21.34 19.53
C ARG A 42 -2.80 20.16 19.32
N ARG A 43 -3.28 19.04 18.77
CA ARG A 43 -2.46 17.84 18.51
C ARG A 43 -1.69 17.92 17.19
N HIS A 44 -2.22 18.64 16.20
CA HIS A 44 -1.64 18.76 14.86
C HIS A 44 -1.16 20.20 14.62
N ASP A 45 -0.06 20.57 15.27
CA ASP A 45 0.60 21.86 15.05
C ASP A 45 1.41 21.82 13.75
N ARG A 46 1.05 22.65 12.77
CA ARG A 46 1.70 22.72 11.44
C ARG A 46 2.55 23.98 11.27
N GLY A 47 2.82 24.70 12.37
CA GLY A 47 3.54 25.96 12.36
C GLY A 47 2.64 27.18 12.19
N TYR A 48 3.24 28.34 11.98
CA TYR A 48 2.55 29.64 11.99
C TYR A 48 2.42 30.24 10.58
N ILE A 49 1.23 30.77 10.24
CA ILE A 49 0.98 31.54 9.02
C ILE A 49 1.15 33.04 9.29
N GLN A 50 1.93 33.74 8.46
CA GLN A 50 2.05 35.20 8.49
C GLN A 50 0.73 35.89 8.17
N VAL A 51 0.52 37.08 8.73
CA VAL A 51 -0.73 37.83 8.56
C VAL A 51 -0.86 38.32 7.11
N SER A 52 -1.53 37.52 6.28
CA SER A 52 -1.84 37.84 4.89
C SER A 52 -2.98 38.85 4.77
N ASN A 53 -3.11 39.49 3.61
CA ASN A 53 -4.22 40.40 3.33
C ASN A 53 -5.59 39.69 3.40
N LEU A 54 -5.64 38.41 3.02
CA LEU A 54 -6.84 37.58 3.11
C LEU A 54 -7.27 37.34 4.56
N ASN A 55 -6.33 37.00 5.45
CA ASN A 55 -6.63 36.80 6.87
C ASN A 55 -7.04 38.11 7.56
N LYS A 56 -6.41 39.24 7.21
CA LYS A 56 -6.84 40.57 7.68
C LYS A 56 -8.28 40.85 7.29
N ALA A 57 -8.65 40.56 6.04
CA ALA A 57 -10.01 40.75 5.55
C ALA A 57 -11.03 39.88 6.31
N LYS A 58 -10.78 38.57 6.44
CA LYS A 58 -11.64 37.64 7.20
C LYS A 58 -11.85 38.07 8.64
N THR A 59 -10.77 38.46 9.31
CA THR A 59 -10.82 38.90 10.72
C THR A 59 -11.57 40.23 10.86
N ALA A 60 -11.33 41.18 9.96
CA ALA A 60 -12.03 42.47 9.97
C ALA A 60 -13.52 42.28 9.73
N LEU A 61 -13.91 41.45 8.75
CA LEU A 61 -15.31 41.15 8.46
C LEU A 61 -16.00 40.42 9.61
N GLY A 62 -15.32 39.46 10.25
CA GLY A 62 -15.83 38.81 11.45
C GLY A 62 -16.07 39.78 12.63
N LEU A 63 -15.18 40.77 12.82
CA LEU A 63 -15.37 41.82 13.83
C LEU A 63 -16.51 42.78 13.46
N ILE A 64 -16.69 43.10 12.18
CA ILE A 64 -17.82 43.92 11.71
C ILE A 64 -19.13 43.16 11.92
N LEU A 65 -19.19 41.85 11.61
CA LEU A 65 -20.34 40.99 11.88
C LEU A 65 -20.71 40.95 13.36
N TRP A 66 -19.70 40.89 14.23
CA TRP A 66 -19.88 41.01 15.67
C TRP A 66 -20.54 42.35 16.03
N ILE A 67 -20.00 43.47 15.55
CA ILE A 67 -20.56 44.82 15.80
C ILE A 67 -22.02 44.92 15.35
N VAL A 68 -22.36 44.38 14.17
CA VAL A 68 -23.74 44.39 13.65
C VAL A 68 -24.70 43.63 14.57
N CYS A 69 -24.31 42.47 15.11
CA CYS A 69 -25.13 41.71 16.06
C CYS A 69 -25.34 42.46 17.37
N TRP A 70 -24.31 43.15 17.87
CA TRP A 70 -24.43 43.95 19.09
C TRP A 70 -25.22 45.24 18.88
N ALA A 71 -25.17 45.85 17.70
CA ALA A 71 -25.99 47.01 17.37
C ALA A 71 -27.49 46.67 17.44
N ASP A 72 -27.89 45.49 16.98
CA ASP A 72 -29.29 45.01 17.07
C ASP A 72 -29.71 44.72 18.53
N LEU A 73 -28.78 44.25 19.36
CA LEU A 73 -29.00 44.09 20.79
C LEU A 73 -29.17 45.43 21.51
N PHE A 74 -28.28 46.40 21.27
CA PHE A 74 -28.36 47.73 21.87
C PHE A 74 -29.61 48.48 21.44
N TYR A 75 -30.02 48.34 20.18
CA TYR A 75 -31.29 48.88 19.70
C TYR A 75 -32.48 48.28 20.46
N SER A 76 -32.46 46.97 20.74
CA SER A 76 -33.50 46.30 21.54
C SER A 76 -33.50 46.76 23.01
N PHE A 77 -32.36 47.12 23.59
CA PHE A 77 -32.29 47.77 24.90
C PHE A 77 -32.80 49.22 24.88
N TRP A 78 -32.52 49.95 23.80
CA TRP A 78 -33.04 51.30 23.59
C TRP A 78 -34.57 51.32 23.49
N GLU A 79 -35.17 50.40 22.73
CA GLU A 79 -36.63 50.24 22.65
C GLU A 79 -37.23 49.95 24.03
N ARG A 80 -36.57 49.12 24.84
CA ARG A 80 -36.99 48.83 26.22
C ARG A 80 -36.89 50.05 27.13
N SER A 81 -35.89 50.92 26.92
CA SER A 81 -35.78 52.21 27.61
C SER A 81 -36.91 53.17 27.23
N GLN A 82 -37.54 53.00 26.07
CA GLN A 82 -38.70 53.76 25.60
C GLN A 82 -40.05 53.12 26.01
N ASN A 83 -40.05 52.17 26.96
CA ASN A 83 -41.21 51.40 27.43
C ASN A 83 -41.91 50.52 26.38
N ILE A 84 -41.24 50.16 25.27
CA ILE A 84 -41.77 49.24 24.27
C ILE A 84 -41.33 47.81 24.62
N PHE A 85 -42.22 47.02 25.22
CA PHE A 85 -41.93 45.63 25.61
C PHE A 85 -42.23 44.66 24.45
N ARG A 86 -41.19 44.29 23.70
CA ARG A 86 -41.25 43.22 22.68
C ARG A 86 -40.86 41.86 23.27
N ALA A 87 -41.18 40.79 22.53
CA ALA A 87 -40.95 39.41 22.96
C ALA A 87 -39.45 39.12 23.27
N PRO A 88 -39.14 38.21 24.22
CA PRO A 88 -37.77 37.98 24.69
C PRO A 88 -36.76 37.51 23.63
N PHE A 89 -37.23 36.91 22.54
CA PHE A 89 -36.34 36.39 21.48
C PHE A 89 -35.55 37.49 20.77
N PHE A 90 -36.04 38.74 20.74
CA PHE A 90 -35.30 39.89 20.19
C PHE A 90 -34.06 40.26 21.03
N LEU A 91 -33.97 39.82 22.29
CA LEU A 91 -32.77 39.98 23.13
C LEU A 91 -31.86 38.74 23.06
N ILE A 92 -32.45 37.54 23.01
CA ILE A 92 -31.71 36.27 23.11
C ILE A 92 -31.01 35.89 21.81
N SER A 93 -31.64 36.11 20.65
CA SER A 93 -31.05 35.66 19.39
C SER A 93 -29.85 36.49 18.93
N PRO A 94 -29.87 37.84 19.01
CA PRO A 94 -28.69 38.65 18.69
C PRO A 94 -27.53 38.44 19.67
N THR A 95 -27.80 38.12 20.95
CA THR A 95 -26.75 37.80 21.93
C THR A 95 -26.06 36.48 21.61
N VAL A 96 -26.83 35.41 21.36
CA VAL A 96 -26.28 34.11 20.97
C VAL A 96 -25.48 34.25 19.67
N LEU A 97 -26.05 34.91 18.66
CA LEU A 97 -25.39 35.14 17.37
C LEU A 97 -24.11 35.97 17.55
N GLY A 98 -24.14 37.04 18.33
CA GLY A 98 -22.96 37.86 18.64
C GLY A 98 -21.84 37.06 19.31
N ILE A 99 -22.16 36.22 20.30
CA ILE A 99 -21.15 35.34 20.94
C ILE A 99 -20.58 34.35 19.91
N THR A 100 -21.41 33.82 19.02
CA THR A 100 -20.94 32.87 17.99
C THR A 100 -20.04 33.52 16.93
N MET A 101 -20.31 34.77 16.54
CA MET A 101 -19.44 35.53 15.62
C MET A 101 -18.10 35.84 16.27
N LEU A 102 -18.08 36.14 17.57
CA LEU A 102 -16.83 36.29 18.33
C LEU A 102 -16.04 34.97 18.33
N LEU A 103 -16.70 33.84 18.60
CA LEU A 103 -16.08 32.51 18.57
C LEU A 103 -15.53 32.17 17.16
N ALA A 104 -16.27 32.51 16.11
CA ALA A 104 -15.85 32.33 14.72
C ALA A 104 -14.58 33.15 14.41
N THR A 105 -14.51 34.42 14.84
CA THR A 105 -13.31 35.25 14.67
C THR A 105 -12.11 34.72 15.45
N PHE A 106 -12.33 34.21 16.66
CA PHE A 106 -11.29 33.57 17.46
C PHE A 106 -10.75 32.32 16.76
N LEU A 107 -11.64 31.49 16.19
CA LEU A 107 -11.25 30.29 15.44
C LEU A 107 -10.39 30.62 14.21
N ILE A 108 -10.75 31.64 13.43
CA ILE A 108 -9.93 32.11 12.28
C ILE A 108 -8.50 32.43 12.74
N GLN A 109 -8.35 33.10 13.89
CA GLN A 109 -7.04 33.41 14.43
C GLN A 109 -6.30 32.22 15.02
N TYR A 110 -7.03 31.29 15.64
CA TYR A 110 -6.45 30.06 16.17
C TYR A 110 -5.96 29.14 15.04
N GLU A 111 -6.70 29.03 13.95
CA GLU A 111 -6.32 28.32 12.71
C GLU A 111 -5.03 28.88 12.11
N ARG A 112 -4.90 30.22 12.06
CA ARG A 112 -3.65 30.90 11.62
C ARG A 112 -2.46 30.50 12.47
N ILE A 113 -2.62 30.53 13.80
CA ILE A 113 -1.53 30.22 14.73
C ILE A 113 -1.06 28.76 14.59
N LYS A 114 -1.99 27.85 14.22
CA LYS A 114 -1.72 26.42 14.03
C LYS A 114 -1.42 26.01 12.59
N GLY A 115 -1.41 26.95 11.65
CA GLY A 115 -0.95 26.72 10.29
C GLY A 115 -1.95 26.05 9.37
N VAL A 116 -3.25 26.25 9.61
CA VAL A 116 -4.31 25.69 8.76
C VAL A 116 -4.60 26.64 7.59
N GLN A 117 -4.35 26.19 6.36
CA GLN A 117 -4.53 27.01 5.15
C GLN A 117 -5.99 27.17 4.72
N SER A 118 -6.84 26.17 4.99
CA SER A 118 -8.27 26.22 4.69
C SER A 118 -9.04 25.30 5.62
N SER A 119 -10.03 25.86 6.30
CA SER A 119 -10.85 25.16 7.28
C SER A 119 -12.19 24.72 6.72
N GLY A 120 -12.45 23.42 6.82
CA GLY A 120 -13.75 22.85 6.47
C GLY A 120 -14.85 23.23 7.47
N VAL A 121 -14.51 23.33 8.76
CA VAL A 121 -15.48 23.67 9.82
C VAL A 121 -16.03 25.09 9.58
N MET A 122 -15.15 26.05 9.29
CA MET A 122 -15.55 27.42 9.00
C MET A 122 -16.34 27.52 7.69
N THR A 123 -15.91 26.82 6.63
CA THR A 123 -16.63 26.84 5.35
C THR A 123 -18.05 26.27 5.49
N ILE A 124 -18.23 25.18 6.24
CA ILE A 124 -19.55 24.59 6.52
C ILE A 124 -20.39 25.54 7.38
N PHE A 125 -19.81 26.16 8.40
CA PHE A 125 -20.50 27.15 9.25
C PHE A 125 -21.05 28.32 8.43
N TRP A 126 -20.22 28.95 7.59
CA TRP A 126 -20.65 30.05 6.72
C TRP A 126 -21.70 29.61 5.69
N SER A 127 -21.59 28.38 5.16
CA SER A 127 -22.61 27.83 4.24
C SER A 127 -23.96 27.64 4.92
N ILE A 128 -23.99 27.06 6.12
CA ILE A 128 -25.22 26.87 6.90
C ILE A 128 -25.82 28.23 7.29
N SER A 129 -24.97 29.18 7.69
CA SER A 129 -25.39 30.53 8.07
C SER A 129 -26.03 31.27 6.90
N LEU A 130 -25.43 31.18 5.70
CA LEU A 130 -25.99 31.77 4.48
C LEU A 130 -27.33 31.13 4.11
N LEU A 131 -27.44 29.79 4.19
CA LEU A 131 -28.68 29.08 3.87
C LEU A 131 -29.83 29.49 4.80
N CYS A 132 -29.58 29.54 6.12
CA CYS A 132 -30.57 30.00 7.09
C CYS A 132 -30.92 31.47 6.90
N ALA A 133 -29.93 32.32 6.62
CA ALA A 133 -30.15 33.75 6.37
C ALA A 133 -30.92 34.02 5.07
N THR A 134 -30.74 33.18 4.03
CA THR A 134 -31.49 33.31 2.76
C THR A 134 -32.98 33.11 2.97
N VAL A 135 -33.37 32.14 3.80
CA VAL A 135 -34.78 31.90 4.15
C VAL A 135 -35.38 33.12 4.85
N ILE A 136 -34.66 33.70 5.82
CA ILE A 136 -35.10 34.90 6.53
C ILE A 136 -35.16 36.12 5.58
N PHE A 137 -34.20 36.24 4.64
CA PHE A 137 -34.15 37.32 3.67
C PHE A 137 -35.36 37.31 2.72
N ILE A 138 -35.74 36.13 2.21
CA ILE A 138 -36.93 35.96 1.36
C ILE A 138 -38.19 36.39 2.12
N SER A 139 -38.34 35.97 3.39
CA SER A 139 -39.50 36.35 4.20
C SER A 139 -39.56 37.86 4.44
N LYS A 140 -38.44 38.50 4.86
CA LYS A 140 -38.40 39.95 5.07
C LYS A 140 -38.71 40.75 3.80
N ILE A 141 -38.28 40.28 2.62
CA ILE A 141 -38.64 40.90 1.34
C ILE A 141 -40.14 40.77 1.07
N LYS A 142 -40.73 39.58 1.27
CA LYS A 142 -42.17 39.37 1.09
C LYS A 142 -42.99 40.25 2.04
N HIS A 143 -42.57 40.35 3.30
CA HIS A 143 -43.22 41.20 4.30
C HIS A 143 -43.15 42.69 3.92
N ALA A 144 -41.98 43.16 3.48
CA ALA A 144 -41.78 44.54 3.00
C ALA A 144 -42.62 44.88 1.76
N LEU A 145 -42.81 43.92 0.84
CA LEU A 145 -43.65 44.06 -0.35
C LEU A 145 -45.15 44.10 -0.01
N ASN A 146 -45.60 43.32 0.97
CA ASN A 146 -47.02 43.16 1.30
C ASN A 146 -47.58 44.22 2.26
N MET A 147 -46.79 44.70 3.23
CA MET A 147 -47.28 45.65 4.26
C MET A 147 -46.86 47.11 4.04
N GLY A 148 -46.01 47.42 3.06
CA GLY A 148 -45.63 48.80 2.71
C GLY A 148 -44.99 49.57 3.86
N ALA A 149 -43.65 49.62 3.90
CA ALA A 149 -42.79 50.56 4.66
C ALA A 149 -43.06 50.80 6.18
N ASP A 150 -43.99 50.10 6.84
CA ASP A 150 -44.28 50.27 8.28
C ASP A 150 -43.43 49.35 9.19
N GLU A 151 -42.30 48.85 8.67
CA GLU A 151 -41.39 47.96 9.38
C GLU A 151 -40.18 48.72 9.97
N ASP A 152 -39.62 48.24 11.09
CA ASP A 152 -38.43 48.82 11.73
C ASP A 152 -37.26 48.89 10.73
N SER A 153 -37.11 50.05 10.07
CA SER A 153 -36.13 50.27 9.00
C SER A 153 -34.70 49.94 9.46
N PHE A 154 -34.42 50.13 10.76
CA PHE A 154 -33.14 49.78 11.37
C PHE A 154 -32.86 48.27 11.35
N ARG A 155 -33.82 47.42 11.76
CA ARG A 155 -33.65 45.95 11.81
C ARG A 155 -33.64 45.30 10.44
N PHE A 156 -34.30 45.91 9.46
CA PHE A 156 -34.19 45.49 8.07
C PHE A 156 -32.80 45.81 7.51
N ALA A 157 -32.30 47.03 7.73
CA ALA A 157 -30.97 47.45 7.28
C ALA A 157 -29.84 46.63 7.92
N THR A 158 -29.87 46.40 9.24
CA THR A 158 -28.84 45.59 9.93
C THR A 158 -28.83 44.15 9.44
N PHE A 159 -29.99 43.57 9.15
CA PHE A 159 -30.08 42.21 8.60
C PHE A 159 -29.56 42.12 7.17
N CYS A 160 -29.85 43.10 6.30
CA CYS A 160 -29.28 43.15 4.95
C CYS A 160 -27.76 43.27 4.97
N ILE A 161 -27.21 44.10 5.87
CA ILE A 161 -25.77 44.20 6.09
C ILE A 161 -25.19 42.86 6.57
N TYR A 162 -25.83 42.21 7.55
CA TYR A 162 -25.45 40.89 8.02
C TYR A 162 -25.41 39.85 6.88
N PHE A 163 -26.46 39.78 6.05
CA PHE A 163 -26.55 38.84 4.93
C PHE A 163 -25.41 39.03 3.91
N ILE A 164 -25.13 40.28 3.52
CA ILE A 164 -24.05 40.61 2.59
C ILE A 164 -22.68 40.22 3.19
N LEU A 165 -22.45 40.54 4.47
CA LEU A 165 -21.19 40.23 5.14
C LEU A 165 -20.96 38.71 5.24
N VAL A 166 -21.99 37.92 5.58
CA VAL A 166 -21.91 36.45 5.59
C VAL A 166 -21.61 35.89 4.21
N LEU A 167 -22.21 36.45 3.15
CA LEU A 167 -21.95 36.06 1.77
C LEU A 167 -20.49 36.34 1.37
N VAL A 168 -19.98 37.54 1.69
CA VAL A 168 -18.59 37.91 1.40
C VAL A 168 -17.61 37.01 2.16
N GLU A 169 -17.89 36.71 3.44
CA GLU A 169 -17.03 35.85 4.26
C GLU A 169 -16.98 34.41 3.72
N LEU A 170 -18.11 33.89 3.21
CA LEU A 170 -18.14 32.60 2.52
C LEU A 170 -17.25 32.59 1.28
N ILE A 171 -17.33 33.65 0.45
CA ILE A 171 -16.49 33.80 -0.75
C ILE A 171 -15.01 33.85 -0.37
N LEU A 172 -14.64 34.59 0.67
CA LEU A 172 -13.24 34.66 1.13
C LEU A 172 -12.73 33.32 1.69
N CYS A 173 -13.61 32.50 2.30
CA CYS A 173 -13.26 31.16 2.76
C CYS A 173 -12.98 30.16 1.62
N CYS A 174 -13.48 30.43 0.41
CA CYS A 174 -13.20 29.61 -0.77
C CYS A 174 -11.74 29.70 -1.24
N PHE A 175 -11.00 30.74 -0.83
CA PHE A 175 -9.59 30.94 -1.18
C PHE A 175 -8.66 30.43 -0.06
N PRO A 176 -7.62 29.65 -0.41
CA PRO A 176 -6.68 29.13 0.58
C PRO A 176 -5.70 30.22 1.07
N GLU A 177 -5.25 30.10 2.31
CA GLU A 177 -4.18 30.95 2.85
C GLU A 177 -2.78 30.51 2.43
N GLN A 178 -1.81 31.42 2.56
CA GLN A 178 -0.41 31.16 2.28
C GLN A 178 0.17 30.01 3.14
N PRO A 179 1.17 29.27 2.64
CA PRO A 179 1.79 28.18 3.39
C PRO A 179 2.49 28.68 4.66
N PRO A 180 2.60 27.84 5.71
CA PRO A 180 3.26 28.21 6.95
C PRO A 180 4.77 28.42 6.74
N LEU A 181 5.35 29.37 7.50
CA LEU A 181 6.68 29.94 7.23
C LEU A 181 7.85 28.94 7.31
N PHE A 182 7.67 27.85 8.05
CA PHE A 182 8.69 26.82 8.28
C PHE A 182 8.29 25.45 7.71
N SER A 183 7.40 25.43 6.72
CA SER A 183 7.02 24.15 6.11
C SER A 183 8.14 23.60 5.23
N GLU A 184 8.47 22.31 5.40
CA GLU A 184 9.41 21.59 4.52
C GLU A 184 8.96 21.63 3.05
N THR A 185 7.66 21.86 2.79
CA THR A 185 7.10 22.04 1.44
C THR A 185 7.59 23.29 0.70
N VAL A 186 8.27 24.23 1.38
CA VAL A 186 8.95 25.38 0.73
C VAL A 186 10.22 24.93 0.00
N ASN A 187 10.84 23.82 0.40
CA ASN A 187 12.07 23.31 -0.22
C ASN A 187 11.80 22.33 -1.37
N ASP A 188 10.57 21.82 -1.52
CA ASP A 188 10.20 20.93 -2.63
C ASP A 188 9.93 21.76 -3.91
N PRO A 189 10.53 21.42 -5.07
CA PRO A 189 10.38 22.22 -6.29
C PRO A 189 8.98 22.11 -6.94
N ASN A 190 8.23 21.03 -6.68
CA ASN A 190 6.88 20.82 -7.21
C ASN A 190 6.01 19.99 -6.23
N PRO A 191 5.56 20.57 -5.11
CA PRO A 191 4.76 19.87 -4.12
C PRO A 191 3.32 19.61 -4.62
N CYS A 192 2.67 18.59 -4.07
CA CYS A 192 1.27 18.30 -4.38
C CYS A 192 0.35 19.47 -3.96
N PRO A 193 -0.49 20.00 -4.86
CA PRO A 193 -1.41 21.10 -4.55
C PRO A 193 -2.55 20.71 -3.58
N GLU A 194 -2.75 19.43 -3.29
CA GLU A 194 -3.82 18.96 -2.39
C GLU A 194 -3.75 19.59 -1.00
N PHE A 195 -2.54 19.76 -0.45
CA PHE A 195 -2.35 20.33 0.89
C PHE A 195 -2.70 21.82 0.95
N SER A 196 -2.36 22.57 -0.10
CA SER A 196 -2.63 24.01 -0.24
C SER A 196 -4.00 24.32 -0.84
N ALA A 197 -4.75 23.31 -1.29
CA ALA A 197 -6.06 23.49 -1.88
C ALA A 197 -7.12 23.91 -0.84
N SER A 198 -8.03 24.79 -1.27
CA SER A 198 -9.19 25.16 -0.46
C SER A 198 -10.09 23.96 -0.18
N PHE A 199 -10.93 24.06 0.85
CA PHE A 199 -11.85 22.99 1.23
C PHE A 199 -12.76 22.56 0.08
N LEU A 200 -13.34 23.52 -0.67
CA LEU A 200 -14.15 23.21 -1.85
C LEU A 200 -13.32 22.49 -2.91
N SER A 201 -12.10 22.96 -3.19
CA SER A 201 -11.21 22.31 -4.15
C SER A 201 -10.81 20.88 -3.74
N ARG A 202 -10.74 20.58 -2.43
CA ARG A 202 -10.50 19.22 -1.93
C ARG A 202 -11.74 18.33 -2.05
N ILE A 203 -12.93 18.88 -1.85
CA ILE A 203 -14.19 18.15 -2.01
C ILE A 203 -14.47 17.80 -3.48
N THR A 204 -14.21 18.73 -4.41
CA THR A 204 -14.50 18.58 -5.83
C THR A 204 -13.31 18.11 -6.66
N PHE A 205 -12.15 17.91 -6.03
CA PHE A 205 -10.88 17.56 -6.68
C PHE A 205 -10.41 18.58 -7.73
N TRP A 206 -10.79 19.85 -7.61
CA TRP A 206 -10.48 20.88 -8.61
C TRP A 206 -8.97 21.14 -8.82
N TRP A 207 -8.15 20.83 -7.82
CA TRP A 207 -6.70 21.04 -7.88
C TRP A 207 -6.01 20.21 -8.97
N ILE A 208 -6.61 19.10 -9.42
CA ILE A 208 -6.07 18.26 -10.50
C ILE A 208 -6.31 18.86 -11.90
N THR A 209 -7.27 19.77 -12.05
CA THR A 209 -7.72 20.31 -13.34
C THR A 209 -6.56 20.92 -14.13
N GLY A 210 -5.62 21.58 -13.46
CA GLY A 210 -4.43 22.15 -14.11
C GLY A 210 -3.55 21.10 -14.79
N LEU A 211 -3.34 19.94 -14.13
CA LEU A 211 -2.57 18.83 -14.69
C LEU A 211 -3.34 18.14 -15.84
N MET A 212 -4.66 17.98 -15.73
CA MET A 212 -5.48 17.41 -16.80
C MET A 212 -5.45 18.28 -18.07
N ILE A 213 -5.56 19.61 -17.93
CA ILE A 213 -5.46 20.54 -19.06
C ILE A 213 -4.05 20.50 -19.68
N ARG A 214 -3.00 20.39 -18.86
CA ARG A 214 -1.62 20.22 -19.35
C ARG A 214 -1.49 18.92 -20.15
N GLY A 215 -2.04 17.81 -19.63
CA GLY A 215 -2.06 16.49 -20.29
C GLY A 215 -2.87 16.46 -21.59
N TYR A 216 -3.90 17.29 -21.70
CA TYR A 216 -4.65 17.48 -22.94
C TYR A 216 -3.83 18.22 -24.01
N ARG A 217 -3.02 19.20 -23.61
CA ARG A 217 -2.18 19.99 -24.52
C ARG A 217 -0.89 19.27 -24.91
N ASN A 218 -0.25 18.62 -23.95
CA ASN A 218 1.04 17.94 -24.10
C ASN A 218 0.99 16.58 -23.37
N PRO A 219 1.59 15.52 -23.93
CA PRO A 219 1.79 14.27 -23.19
C PRO A 219 2.55 14.52 -21.89
N LEU A 220 2.04 14.01 -20.76
CA LEU A 220 2.66 14.18 -19.46
C LEU A 220 3.94 13.33 -19.36
N GLU A 221 5.02 13.94 -18.88
CA GLU A 221 6.26 13.26 -18.54
C GLU A 221 6.40 13.08 -17.02
N ALA A 222 7.31 12.21 -16.57
CA ALA A 222 7.55 11.98 -15.14
C ALA A 222 7.96 13.26 -14.38
N LYS A 223 8.63 14.20 -15.07
CA LYS A 223 9.03 15.51 -14.51
C LYS A 223 7.86 16.46 -14.25
N ASP A 224 6.72 16.24 -14.90
CA ASP A 224 5.52 17.08 -14.75
C ASP A 224 4.67 16.70 -13.54
N LEU A 225 4.93 15.52 -12.95
CA LEU A 225 4.20 15.00 -11.81
C LEU A 225 4.64 15.68 -10.51
N TRP A 226 3.70 15.76 -9.57
CA TRP A 226 3.96 16.30 -8.24
C TRP A 226 4.71 15.30 -7.36
N SER A 227 5.51 15.83 -6.44
CA SER A 227 6.03 15.07 -5.31
C SER A 227 4.88 14.64 -4.38
N LEU A 228 4.95 13.42 -3.86
CA LEU A 228 3.96 12.89 -2.93
C LEU A 228 3.99 13.63 -1.58
N ASN A 229 2.84 13.70 -0.93
CA ASN A 229 2.73 14.20 0.44
C ASN A 229 3.59 13.35 1.39
N LYS A 230 4.14 13.96 2.45
CA LYS A 230 5.01 13.28 3.43
C LYS A 230 4.34 12.04 4.05
N GLU A 231 3.04 12.13 4.34
CA GLU A 231 2.25 11.01 4.90
C GLU A 231 2.13 9.80 3.96
N ASP A 232 2.29 10.00 2.66
CA ASP A 232 2.15 8.97 1.63
C ASP A 232 3.51 8.40 1.17
N LYS A 233 4.64 8.93 1.68
CA LYS A 233 5.99 8.47 1.37
C LYS A 233 6.32 7.16 2.10
N SER A 234 7.13 6.32 1.47
CA SER A 234 7.58 5.02 2.03
C SER A 234 8.36 5.19 3.33
N GLU A 235 9.08 6.31 3.49
CA GLU A 235 9.85 6.66 4.69
C GLU A 235 8.99 6.73 5.96
N GLU A 236 7.74 7.16 5.86
CA GLU A 236 6.82 7.23 7.01
C GLU A 236 6.00 5.94 7.15
N VAL A 237 5.46 5.45 6.03
CA VAL A 237 4.49 4.34 6.02
C VAL A 237 5.15 2.99 6.36
N VAL A 238 6.33 2.70 5.80
CA VAL A 238 7.01 1.39 5.96
C VAL A 238 7.49 1.19 7.40
N PRO A 239 8.17 2.14 8.07
CA PRO A 239 8.56 1.98 9.46
C PRO A 239 7.38 1.89 10.43
N GLY A 240 6.24 2.52 10.12
CA GLY A 240 5.01 2.36 10.89
C GLY A 240 4.56 0.90 10.97
N LEU A 241 4.45 0.24 9.81
CA LEU A 241 4.06 -1.16 9.74
C LEU A 241 5.12 -2.10 10.34
N ALA A 242 6.40 -1.89 10.02
CA ALA A 242 7.51 -2.71 10.51
C ALA A 242 7.62 -2.68 12.05
N ARG A 243 7.47 -1.50 12.67
CA ARG A 243 7.48 -1.36 14.14
C ARG A 243 6.32 -2.11 14.80
N ASN A 244 5.11 -2.03 14.24
CA ASN A 244 3.95 -2.72 14.78
C ASN A 244 4.05 -4.23 14.59
N TRP A 245 4.61 -4.69 13.47
CA TRP A 245 4.90 -6.11 13.23
C TRP A 245 5.93 -6.63 14.24
N ALA A 246 7.05 -5.95 14.44
CA ALA A 246 8.08 -6.34 15.42
C ALA A 246 7.53 -6.39 16.87
N LYS A 247 6.65 -5.44 17.24
CA LYS A 247 5.96 -5.44 18.54
C LYS A 247 5.01 -6.64 18.70
N GLU A 248 4.30 -7.05 17.66
CA GLU A 248 3.40 -8.21 17.76
C GLU A 248 4.19 -9.53 17.71
N TRP A 249 5.25 -9.60 16.90
CA TRP A 249 6.16 -10.75 16.81
C TRP A 249 6.93 -11.02 18.12
N SER A 250 7.40 -9.96 18.79
CA SER A 250 8.08 -10.09 20.08
C SER A 250 7.15 -10.57 21.21
N LYS A 251 5.85 -10.23 21.18
CA LYS A 251 4.87 -10.78 22.13
C LYS A 251 4.70 -12.28 21.97
N THR A 252 4.73 -12.78 20.74
CA THR A 252 4.64 -14.22 20.46
C THR A 252 5.90 -14.98 20.86
N LYS A 253 7.09 -14.36 20.79
CA LYS A 253 8.34 -14.93 21.35
C LYS A 253 8.39 -14.92 22.89
N ARG A 254 7.67 -14.01 23.56
CA ARG A 254 7.72 -13.80 25.01
C ARG A 254 6.77 -14.67 25.85
N GLN A 255 5.96 -15.56 25.25
CA GLN A 255 5.18 -16.51 26.05
C GLN A 255 6.08 -17.68 26.47
N PRO A 256 6.52 -17.78 27.75
CA PRO A 256 7.17 -18.99 28.22
C PRO A 256 6.17 -20.14 28.16
N LEU A 257 6.64 -21.35 27.87
CA LEU A 257 5.87 -22.57 28.12
C LEU A 257 5.42 -22.53 29.59
N ASN A 258 4.12 -22.32 29.84
CA ASN A 258 3.57 -22.52 31.16
C ASN A 258 3.64 -24.02 31.47
N MET A 259 4.70 -24.44 32.18
CA MET A 259 4.78 -25.76 32.79
C MET A 259 3.74 -25.82 33.91
N VAL A 260 2.52 -26.22 33.56
CA VAL A 260 1.46 -26.48 34.56
C VAL A 260 1.77 -27.82 35.21
N TYR A 261 2.30 -27.78 36.45
CA TYR A 261 2.32 -28.95 37.32
C TYR A 261 0.89 -29.32 37.69
N ALA A 262 0.43 -30.49 37.27
CA ALA A 262 -0.81 -31.07 37.79
C ALA A 262 -0.57 -31.59 39.22
N PRO A 263 -1.39 -31.21 40.22
CA PRO A 263 -1.23 -31.76 41.56
C PRO A 263 -1.71 -33.22 41.61
N LYS A 264 -0.94 -34.08 42.28
CA LYS A 264 -1.28 -35.48 42.56
C LYS A 264 -2.68 -35.59 43.17
N LYS A 265 -3.59 -36.32 42.52
CA LYS A 265 -4.79 -36.85 43.19
C LYS A 265 -4.33 -37.97 44.13
N GLN A 266 -4.59 -37.80 45.43
CA GLN A 266 -4.46 -38.89 46.42
C GLN A 266 -5.45 -40.00 46.06
N GLN A 267 -4.92 -41.19 45.78
CA GLN A 267 -5.68 -42.42 45.60
C GLN A 267 -5.97 -43.01 46.99
N LYS A 268 -7.25 -43.18 47.32
CA LYS A 268 -7.69 -43.96 48.49
C LYS A 268 -7.48 -45.44 48.21
N SER A 269 -6.98 -46.12 49.25
CA SER A 269 -6.74 -47.54 49.42
C SER A 269 -7.93 -48.44 49.04
N GLY A 270 -7.63 -49.55 48.37
CA GLY A 270 -8.51 -50.71 48.20
C GLY A 270 -7.76 -51.87 47.53
N ASP A 271 -7.66 -52.98 48.25
CA ASP A 271 -6.89 -54.22 48.00
C ASP A 271 -7.00 -54.91 46.62
N SER A 272 -5.85 -55.47 46.21
CA SER A 272 -5.58 -56.90 45.90
C SER A 272 -5.06 -57.29 44.51
N ASN A 273 -3.93 -57.99 44.61
CA ASN A 273 -3.27 -58.96 43.72
C ASN A 273 -2.51 -58.46 42.48
N GLY A 274 -1.23 -58.86 42.47
CA GLY A 274 -0.19 -58.44 41.54
C GLY A 274 -0.37 -58.89 40.11
N ASP A 275 0.23 -58.11 39.22
CA ASP A 275 1.24 -58.66 38.31
C ASP A 275 2.27 -57.58 37.98
N VAL A 276 3.50 -58.01 37.74
CA VAL A 276 4.67 -57.16 37.52
C VAL A 276 4.76 -56.80 36.04
N THR A 277 4.57 -55.52 35.70
CA THR A 277 5.10 -54.94 34.47
C THR A 277 5.63 -53.53 34.76
N GLU A 278 6.95 -53.37 34.63
CA GLU A 278 7.61 -52.08 34.48
C GLU A 278 7.08 -51.40 33.21
N GLU A 279 6.07 -50.55 33.34
CA GLU A 279 5.78 -49.55 32.31
C GLU A 279 6.52 -48.27 32.67
N VAL A 280 7.62 -48.05 31.93
CA VAL A 280 8.22 -46.74 31.71
C VAL A 280 7.08 -45.79 31.30
N GLU A 281 6.59 -44.99 32.25
CA GLU A 281 5.64 -43.92 31.96
C GLU A 281 6.32 -42.96 30.97
N ALA A 282 5.99 -43.16 29.70
CA ALA A 282 6.24 -42.21 28.65
C ALA A 282 5.70 -40.87 29.12
N LEU A 283 6.60 -39.91 29.31
CA LEU A 283 6.32 -38.49 29.32
C LEU A 283 5.64 -38.14 27.99
N ILE A 284 4.32 -38.38 27.91
CA ILE A 284 3.49 -37.87 26.82
C ILE A 284 3.39 -36.37 27.08
N ILE A 285 4.39 -35.65 26.55
CA ILE A 285 4.30 -34.25 26.21
C ILE A 285 3.13 -34.15 25.22
N LYS A 286 1.90 -33.94 25.72
CA LYS A 286 0.84 -33.41 24.87
C LYS A 286 1.31 -32.01 24.48
N PRO A 287 1.48 -31.69 23.17
CA PRO A 287 1.66 -30.31 22.76
C PRO A 287 0.30 -29.61 22.90
N SER A 288 -0.14 -29.32 24.13
CA SER A 288 -1.28 -28.45 24.36
C SER A 288 -0.78 -27.01 24.37
N GLN A 289 -0.66 -26.42 23.19
CA GLN A 289 -0.97 -25.01 22.94
C GLN A 289 -0.65 -24.73 21.48
N LYS A 290 -1.68 -24.34 20.70
CA LYS A 290 -1.45 -23.56 19.47
C LYS A 290 -0.50 -22.43 19.86
N SER A 291 0.72 -22.43 19.34
CA SER A 291 1.55 -21.24 19.37
C SER A 291 0.66 -20.08 18.93
N SER A 292 0.52 -19.04 19.76
CA SER A 292 -0.27 -17.89 19.38
C SER A 292 0.36 -17.33 18.11
N GLU A 293 -0.22 -17.59 16.94
CA GLU A 293 0.36 -17.14 15.68
C GLU A 293 0.27 -15.61 15.64
N ALA A 294 1.36 -14.93 15.25
CA ALA A 294 1.35 -13.49 15.09
C ALA A 294 0.31 -13.08 14.02
N SER A 295 -0.64 -12.23 14.40
CA SER A 295 -1.73 -11.80 13.53
C SER A 295 -1.34 -10.57 12.72
N LEU A 296 -1.01 -10.78 11.44
CA LEU A 296 -0.74 -9.70 10.51
C LEU A 296 -1.97 -8.79 10.29
N PHE A 297 -3.18 -9.37 10.30
CA PHE A 297 -4.43 -8.60 10.18
C PHE A 297 -4.58 -7.54 11.27
N LYS A 298 -4.29 -7.91 12.53
CA LYS A 298 -4.36 -7.00 13.67
C LYS A 298 -3.35 -5.85 13.57
N VAL A 299 -2.17 -6.13 13.02
CA VAL A 299 -1.12 -5.13 12.76
C VAL A 299 -1.55 -4.16 11.66
N LEU A 300 -2.14 -4.66 10.57
CA LEU A 300 -2.69 -3.83 9.49
C LEU A 300 -3.82 -2.93 10.01
N TYR A 301 -4.77 -3.49 10.75
CA TYR A 301 -5.89 -2.74 11.33
C TYR A 301 -5.42 -1.64 12.30
N LYS A 302 -4.42 -1.91 13.15
CA LYS A 302 -3.89 -0.89 14.06
C LYS A 302 -3.14 0.24 13.34
N THR A 303 -2.53 -0.05 12.20
CA THR A 303 -1.71 0.92 11.46
C THR A 303 -2.58 1.82 10.57
N PHE A 304 -3.55 1.25 9.86
CA PHE A 304 -4.36 1.99 8.88
C PHE A 304 -5.81 2.25 9.33
N GLY A 305 -6.28 1.55 10.37
CA GLY A 305 -7.66 1.61 10.86
C GLY A 305 -8.17 2.99 11.26
N PRO A 306 -7.39 3.86 11.96
CA PRO A 306 -7.88 5.18 12.36
C PRO A 306 -8.30 6.06 11.18
N TYR A 307 -7.51 6.06 10.10
CA TYR A 307 -7.84 6.80 8.88
C TYR A 307 -8.95 6.10 8.10
N PHE A 308 -8.87 4.77 7.99
CA PHE A 308 -9.86 3.97 7.26
C PHE A 308 -11.27 4.02 7.89
N PHE A 309 -11.38 4.22 9.20
CA PHE A 309 -12.68 4.30 9.89
C PHE A 309 -13.56 5.45 9.37
N MET A 310 -12.96 6.53 8.87
CA MET A 310 -13.72 7.61 8.22
C MET A 310 -14.50 7.12 6.99
N SER A 311 -13.99 6.12 6.26
CA SER A 311 -14.70 5.54 5.12
C SER A 311 -16.03 4.89 5.51
N PHE A 312 -16.10 4.30 6.71
CA PHE A 312 -17.34 3.70 7.23
C PHE A 312 -18.43 4.76 7.39
N LEU A 313 -18.08 5.92 7.97
CA LEU A 313 -19.01 7.02 8.20
C LEU A 313 -19.54 7.61 6.89
N PHE A 314 -18.66 7.89 5.92
CA PHE A 314 -19.08 8.39 4.61
C PHE A 314 -19.95 7.37 3.87
N LYS A 315 -19.62 6.08 3.95
CA LYS A 315 -20.43 5.04 3.29
C LYS A 315 -21.81 4.91 3.91
N ALA A 316 -21.91 4.96 5.24
CA ALA A 316 -23.20 4.90 5.94
C ALA A 316 -24.08 6.12 5.59
N ALA A 317 -23.49 7.32 5.56
CA ALA A 317 -24.19 8.53 5.13
C ALA A 317 -24.67 8.42 3.68
N HIS A 318 -23.80 7.97 2.76
CA HIS A 318 -24.18 7.73 1.37
C HIS A 318 -25.38 6.77 1.24
N ASP A 319 -25.37 5.66 1.98
CA ASP A 319 -26.42 4.65 1.88
C ASP A 319 -27.78 5.21 2.32
N LEU A 320 -27.83 6.05 3.36
CA LEU A 320 -29.05 6.74 3.77
C LEU A 320 -29.54 7.73 2.70
N LEU A 321 -28.64 8.54 2.14
CA LEU A 321 -28.96 9.51 1.07
C LEU A 321 -29.44 8.84 -0.22
N MET A 322 -28.89 7.66 -0.55
CA MET A 322 -29.30 6.89 -1.72
C MET A 322 -30.79 6.49 -1.68
N PHE A 323 -31.33 6.18 -0.50
CA PHE A 323 -32.75 5.86 -0.33
C PHE A 323 -33.66 7.08 -0.17
N ALA A 324 -33.09 8.27 0.08
CA ALA A 324 -33.87 9.51 0.09
C ALA A 324 -34.45 9.84 -1.30
N GLY A 325 -33.73 9.51 -2.39
CA GLY A 325 -34.16 9.79 -3.76
C GLY A 325 -35.54 9.19 -4.12
N PRO A 326 -35.75 7.87 -3.99
CA PRO A 326 -37.04 7.24 -4.24
C PRO A 326 -38.18 7.77 -3.36
N GLU A 327 -37.91 8.11 -2.09
CA GLU A 327 -38.92 8.67 -1.18
C GLU A 327 -39.31 10.11 -1.56
N ILE A 328 -38.36 10.93 -2.02
CA ILE A 328 -38.66 12.27 -2.53
C ILE A 328 -39.42 12.17 -3.85
N LEU A 329 -39.07 11.22 -4.72
CA LEU A 329 -39.80 10.95 -5.96
C LEU A 329 -41.25 10.54 -5.67
N ARG A 330 -41.47 9.74 -4.61
CA ARG A 330 -42.81 9.37 -4.13
C ARG A 330 -43.65 10.61 -3.79
N LEU A 331 -43.10 11.52 -2.98
CA LEU A 331 -43.79 12.77 -2.61
C LEU A 331 -44.06 13.67 -3.81
N LEU A 332 -43.13 13.73 -4.76
CA LEU A 332 -43.28 14.50 -5.99
C LEU A 332 -44.39 13.96 -6.88
N LEU A 333 -44.50 12.63 -7.04
CA LEU A 333 -45.57 12.01 -7.82
C LEU A 333 -46.94 12.25 -7.17
N ASN A 334 -47.04 12.12 -5.84
CA ASN A 334 -48.29 12.39 -5.12
C ASN A 334 -48.70 13.87 -5.22
N PHE A 335 -47.73 14.78 -5.25
CA PHE A 335 -47.98 16.20 -5.50
C PHE A 335 -48.55 16.45 -6.90
N VAL A 336 -48.06 15.75 -7.92
CA VAL A 336 -48.56 15.90 -9.29
C VAL A 336 -50.02 15.43 -9.42
N ASP A 337 -50.42 14.44 -8.64
CA ASP A 337 -51.80 13.94 -8.62
C ASP A 337 -52.75 14.86 -7.83
N ASP A 338 -52.26 15.59 -6.82
CA ASP A 338 -53.06 16.51 -6.00
C ASP A 338 -53.12 17.93 -6.58
N ARG A 339 -54.24 18.24 -7.26
CA ARG A 339 -54.49 19.57 -7.85
C ARG A 339 -54.72 20.69 -6.85
N ALA A 340 -54.98 20.37 -5.57
CA ALA A 340 -55.21 21.37 -4.52
C ALA A 340 -53.90 21.81 -3.84
N ALA A 341 -52.78 21.14 -4.14
CA ALA A 341 -51.50 21.43 -3.52
C ALA A 341 -50.86 22.71 -4.13
N PRO A 342 -50.25 23.58 -3.29
CA PRO A 342 -49.52 24.75 -3.77
C PRO A 342 -48.30 24.42 -4.66
N ASN A 343 -48.07 25.24 -5.69
CA ASN A 343 -46.98 25.02 -6.66
C ASN A 343 -45.58 24.96 -6.03
N TRP A 344 -45.35 25.63 -4.91
CA TRP A 344 -44.05 25.67 -4.26
C TRP A 344 -43.64 24.32 -3.66
N HIS A 345 -44.57 23.42 -3.32
CA HIS A 345 -44.26 22.06 -2.87
C HIS A 345 -43.50 21.29 -3.95
N GLY A 346 -43.90 21.43 -5.22
CA GLY A 346 -43.19 20.84 -6.35
C GLY A 346 -41.77 21.38 -6.50
N TYR A 347 -41.59 22.70 -6.42
CA TYR A 347 -40.24 23.31 -6.46
C TYR A 347 -39.38 22.87 -5.26
N PHE A 348 -39.97 22.71 -4.09
CA PHE A 348 -39.28 22.22 -2.90
C PHE A 348 -38.80 20.78 -3.06
N TYR A 349 -39.67 19.85 -3.50
CA TYR A 349 -39.28 18.45 -3.71
C TYR A 349 -38.23 18.28 -4.81
N THR A 350 -38.34 19.05 -5.90
CA THR A 350 -37.33 19.01 -6.99
C THR A 350 -35.98 19.57 -6.54
N ALA A 351 -35.96 20.69 -5.80
CA ALA A 351 -34.74 21.23 -5.20
C ALA A 351 -34.12 20.25 -4.18
N LEU A 352 -34.95 19.63 -3.33
CA LEU A 352 -34.50 18.65 -2.35
C LEU A 352 -33.89 17.42 -3.02
N LEU A 353 -34.51 16.93 -4.10
CA LEU A 353 -33.98 15.81 -4.90
C LEU A 353 -32.61 16.16 -5.50
N PHE A 354 -32.46 17.36 -6.06
CA PHE A 354 -31.19 17.84 -6.61
C PHE A 354 -30.09 17.93 -5.54
N VAL A 355 -30.37 18.57 -4.41
CA VAL A 355 -29.42 18.71 -3.29
C VAL A 355 -29.02 17.35 -2.73
N SER A 356 -30.00 16.44 -2.55
CA SER A 356 -29.73 15.06 -2.10
C SER A 356 -28.80 14.32 -3.07
N ALA A 357 -29.03 14.42 -4.38
CA ALA A 357 -28.19 13.77 -5.38
C ALA A 357 -26.77 14.36 -5.44
N CYS A 358 -26.62 15.68 -5.33
CA CYS A 358 -25.31 16.33 -5.25
C CYS A 358 -24.54 15.89 -4.00
N LEU A 359 -25.18 15.91 -2.84
CA LEU A 359 -24.55 15.51 -1.57
C LEU A 359 -24.18 14.01 -1.58
N GLN A 360 -25.05 13.16 -2.10
CA GLN A 360 -24.78 11.74 -2.31
C GLN A 360 -23.52 11.53 -3.16
N THR A 361 -23.40 12.25 -4.28
CA THR A 361 -22.26 12.16 -5.19
C THR A 361 -20.95 12.58 -4.52
N LEU A 362 -20.96 13.72 -3.82
CA LEU A 362 -19.78 14.22 -3.12
C LEU A 362 -19.31 13.24 -2.02
N ILE A 363 -20.23 12.76 -1.20
CA ILE A 363 -19.93 11.79 -0.12
C ILE A 363 -19.36 10.49 -0.70
N LEU A 364 -19.93 9.99 -1.80
CA LEU A 364 -19.45 8.75 -2.43
C LEU A 364 -18.02 8.88 -2.95
N HIS A 365 -17.68 10.00 -3.59
CA HIS A 365 -16.33 10.20 -4.11
C HIS A 365 -15.30 10.42 -2.99
N GLN A 366 -15.67 11.10 -1.90
CA GLN A 366 -14.81 11.21 -0.72
C GLN A 366 -14.57 9.85 -0.06
N TYR A 367 -15.60 9.01 0.02
CA TYR A 367 -15.46 7.60 0.43
C TYR A 367 -14.42 6.86 -0.43
N PHE A 368 -14.56 6.90 -1.76
CA PHE A 368 -13.64 6.21 -2.65
C PHE A 368 -12.21 6.73 -2.55
N HIS A 369 -12.04 8.05 -2.45
CA HIS A 369 -10.73 8.67 -2.29
C HIS A 369 -10.00 8.15 -1.04
N ILE A 370 -10.66 8.14 0.12
CA ILE A 370 -10.09 7.61 1.37
C ILE A 370 -9.71 6.13 1.22
N CYS A 371 -10.57 5.33 0.60
CA CYS A 371 -10.30 3.91 0.38
C CYS A 371 -9.10 3.68 -0.56
N PHE A 372 -9.00 4.43 -1.67
CA PHE A 372 -7.88 4.32 -2.61
C PHE A 372 -6.55 4.77 -1.99
N VAL A 373 -6.54 5.90 -1.27
CA VAL A 373 -5.34 6.37 -0.56
C VAL A 373 -4.90 5.36 0.50
N THR A 374 -5.84 4.78 1.25
CA THR A 374 -5.52 3.71 2.23
C THR A 374 -4.96 2.48 1.53
N GLY A 375 -5.56 2.06 0.41
CA GLY A 375 -5.07 0.92 -0.39
C GLY A 375 -3.66 1.16 -0.96
N MET A 376 -3.37 2.38 -1.40
CA MET A 376 -2.04 2.79 -1.86
C MET A 376 -1.02 2.74 -0.72
N ARG A 377 -1.33 3.34 0.44
CA ARG A 377 -0.46 3.28 1.64
C ARG A 377 -0.20 1.84 2.06
N LEU A 378 -1.23 1.00 2.05
CA LEU A 378 -1.13 -0.42 2.36
C LEU A 378 -0.20 -1.17 1.40
N LYS A 379 -0.33 -0.93 0.09
CA LYS A 379 0.56 -1.51 -0.93
C LYS A 379 2.02 -1.09 -0.71
N THR A 380 2.28 0.20 -0.51
CA THR A 380 3.63 0.73 -0.23
C THR A 380 4.24 0.10 1.03
N ALA A 381 3.45 -0.02 2.10
CA ALA A 381 3.89 -0.63 3.35
C ALA A 381 4.28 -2.10 3.17
N ILE A 382 3.41 -2.88 2.50
CA ILE A 382 3.62 -4.31 2.27
C ILE A 382 4.87 -4.52 1.41
N VAL A 383 5.00 -3.83 0.28
CA VAL A 383 6.18 -3.95 -0.61
C VAL A 383 7.46 -3.58 0.13
N GLY A 384 7.45 -2.48 0.91
CA GLY A 384 8.61 -2.06 1.68
C GLY A 384 9.03 -3.04 2.77
N VAL A 385 8.07 -3.66 3.48
CA VAL A 385 8.36 -4.67 4.50
C VAL A 385 8.84 -5.98 3.88
N ILE A 386 8.25 -6.43 2.76
CA ILE A 386 8.73 -7.60 2.01
C ILE A 386 10.18 -7.37 1.56
N TYR A 387 10.47 -6.19 1.01
CA TYR A 387 11.82 -5.86 0.54
C TYR A 387 12.83 -5.87 1.68
N ARG A 388 12.52 -5.22 2.82
CA ARG A 388 13.39 -5.26 4.01
C ARG A 388 13.59 -6.67 4.54
N LYS A 389 12.55 -7.51 4.54
CA LYS A 389 12.65 -8.91 4.99
C LYS A 389 13.50 -9.77 4.03
N ALA A 390 13.36 -9.57 2.72
CA ALA A 390 14.11 -10.33 1.71
C ALA A 390 15.64 -10.17 1.82
N LEU A 391 16.10 -9.03 2.37
CA LEU A 391 17.51 -8.76 2.61
C LEU A 391 18.09 -9.48 3.84
N VAL A 392 17.26 -9.95 4.77
CA VAL A 392 17.71 -10.51 6.08
C VAL A 392 17.29 -11.98 6.25
N ILE A 393 16.47 -12.52 5.35
CA ILE A 393 16.03 -13.92 5.39
C ILE A 393 17.21 -14.89 5.22
N THR A 394 17.19 -16.01 5.95
CA THR A 394 18.23 -17.05 5.85
C THR A 394 18.24 -17.76 4.50
N ASN A 395 19.38 -18.35 4.11
CA ASN A 395 19.50 -19.05 2.84
C ASN A 395 18.64 -20.32 2.75
N SER A 396 18.39 -21.00 3.88
CA SER A 396 17.44 -22.11 3.96
C SER A 396 16.01 -21.67 3.65
N ALA A 397 15.56 -20.56 4.24
CA ALA A 397 14.25 -19.98 3.96
C ALA A 397 14.17 -19.35 2.55
N ARG A 398 15.29 -18.89 1.98
CA ARG A 398 15.36 -18.41 0.59
C ARG A 398 15.23 -19.55 -0.43
N LYS A 399 15.59 -20.78 -0.08
CA LYS A 399 15.30 -21.97 -0.92
C LYS A 399 13.82 -22.31 -0.93
N THR A 400 13.12 -22.17 0.20
CA THR A 400 11.66 -22.42 0.28
C THR A 400 10.85 -21.29 -0.37
N SER A 401 11.23 -20.03 -0.12
CA SER A 401 10.62 -18.86 -0.76
C SER A 401 11.47 -18.34 -1.90
N THR A 402 11.23 -18.92 -3.08
CA THR A 402 11.95 -18.58 -4.32
C THR A 402 11.79 -17.10 -4.71
N VAL A 403 12.74 -16.59 -5.51
CA VAL A 403 12.67 -15.21 -6.06
C VAL A 403 11.35 -14.96 -6.77
N GLY A 404 10.83 -15.94 -7.51
CA GLY A 404 9.54 -15.84 -8.18
C GLY A 404 8.37 -15.65 -7.20
N GLU A 405 8.40 -16.32 -6.05
CA GLU A 405 7.40 -16.13 -4.99
C GLU A 405 7.49 -14.73 -4.36
N ILE A 406 8.71 -14.22 -4.10
CA ILE A 406 8.93 -12.88 -3.55
C ILE A 406 8.40 -11.80 -4.53
N VAL A 407 8.70 -11.93 -5.82
CA VAL A 407 8.20 -11.01 -6.85
C VAL A 407 6.67 -11.08 -6.94
N ASN A 408 6.09 -12.28 -6.83
CA ASN A 408 4.64 -12.47 -6.83
C ASN A 408 3.97 -11.85 -5.58
N LEU A 409 4.62 -11.95 -4.41
CA LEU A 409 4.17 -11.31 -3.17
C LEU A 409 4.15 -9.77 -3.31
N MET A 410 5.16 -9.18 -3.94
CA MET A 410 5.25 -7.73 -4.16
C MET A 410 4.28 -7.22 -5.24
N SER A 411 4.06 -7.99 -6.30
CA SER A 411 3.27 -7.54 -7.46
C SER A 411 1.79 -7.90 -7.34
N VAL A 412 1.46 -9.18 -7.16
CA VAL A 412 0.08 -9.67 -7.17
C VAL A 412 -0.56 -9.54 -5.79
N ASP A 413 0.13 -9.98 -4.74
CA ASP A 413 -0.48 -10.02 -3.41
C ASP A 413 -0.65 -8.64 -2.81
N ALA A 414 0.34 -7.75 -2.94
CA ALA A 414 0.19 -6.36 -2.54
C ALA A 414 -0.93 -5.63 -3.32
N GLN A 415 -1.11 -5.96 -4.62
CA GLN A 415 -2.20 -5.38 -5.42
C GLN A 415 -3.58 -5.85 -4.94
N ARG A 416 -3.73 -7.15 -4.62
CA ARG A 416 -4.99 -7.70 -4.08
C ARG A 416 -5.44 -6.99 -2.80
N PHE A 417 -4.50 -6.59 -1.94
CA PHE A 417 -4.83 -5.82 -0.74
C PHE A 417 -5.35 -4.41 -1.06
N MET A 418 -4.76 -3.74 -2.05
CA MET A 418 -5.25 -2.44 -2.55
C MET A 418 -6.65 -2.57 -3.14
N ASP A 419 -6.88 -3.59 -3.96
CA ASP A 419 -8.18 -3.85 -4.60
C ASP A 419 -9.26 -4.18 -3.56
N LEU A 420 -8.94 -5.00 -2.55
CA LEU A 420 -9.86 -5.32 -1.45
C LEU A 420 -10.24 -4.09 -0.64
N THR A 421 -9.27 -3.24 -0.30
CA THR A 421 -9.50 -2.03 0.53
C THR A 421 -10.54 -1.10 -0.09
N THR A 422 -10.62 -1.06 -1.42
CA THR A 422 -11.58 -0.25 -2.17
C THR A 422 -13.04 -0.67 -1.94
N TYR A 423 -13.29 -1.98 -1.79
CA TYR A 423 -14.64 -2.55 -1.77
C TYR A 423 -15.01 -3.29 -0.48
N ILE A 424 -14.11 -3.37 0.50
CA ILE A 424 -14.33 -4.11 1.76
C ILE A 424 -15.56 -3.62 2.53
N ASN A 425 -15.88 -2.33 2.46
CA ASN A 425 -17.07 -1.77 3.11
C ASN A 425 -18.39 -2.25 2.49
N MET A 426 -18.35 -2.86 1.29
CA MET A 426 -19.53 -3.49 0.69
C MET A 426 -20.02 -4.69 1.51
N ILE A 427 -19.16 -5.33 2.32
CA ILE A 427 -19.52 -6.52 3.10
C ILE A 427 -20.64 -6.21 4.11
N TRP A 428 -20.61 -5.04 4.74
CA TRP A 428 -21.66 -4.60 5.67
C TRP A 428 -22.71 -3.71 4.98
N SER A 429 -22.29 -2.90 4.00
CA SER A 429 -23.18 -1.97 3.29
C SER A 429 -24.16 -2.70 2.37
N ALA A 430 -23.75 -3.74 1.64
CA ALA A 430 -24.66 -4.46 0.74
C ALA A 430 -25.83 -5.13 1.48
N PRO A 431 -25.63 -5.89 2.58
CA PRO A 431 -26.75 -6.40 3.37
C PRO A 431 -27.66 -5.30 3.91
N PHE A 432 -27.08 -4.19 4.39
CA PHE A 432 -27.85 -3.04 4.85
C PHE A 432 -28.74 -2.45 3.75
N GLN A 433 -28.17 -2.23 2.55
CA GLN A 433 -28.91 -1.73 1.39
C GLN A 433 -30.01 -2.70 0.93
N VAL A 434 -29.73 -4.01 0.91
CA VAL A 434 -30.74 -5.03 0.55
C VAL A 434 -31.90 -5.02 1.54
N VAL A 435 -31.63 -5.04 2.84
CA VAL A 435 -32.65 -5.04 3.88
C VAL A 435 -33.50 -3.77 3.83
N LEU A 436 -32.88 -2.60 3.70
CA LEU A 436 -33.60 -1.33 3.65
C LEU A 436 -34.42 -1.19 2.36
N ALA A 437 -33.89 -1.61 1.21
CA ALA A 437 -34.63 -1.63 -0.05
C ALA A 437 -35.86 -2.54 0.00
N LEU A 438 -35.70 -3.75 0.54
CA LEU A 438 -36.82 -4.69 0.70
C LEU A 438 -37.86 -4.17 1.69
N TYR A 439 -37.44 -3.50 2.76
CA TYR A 439 -38.36 -2.86 3.69
C TYR A 439 -39.20 -1.76 3.05
N LEU A 440 -38.57 -0.86 2.26
CA LEU A 440 -39.29 0.21 1.54
C LEU A 440 -40.20 -0.35 0.45
N LEU A 441 -39.76 -1.38 -0.29
CA LEU A 441 -40.60 -2.08 -1.26
C LEU A 441 -41.80 -2.75 -0.59
N TRP A 442 -41.60 -3.42 0.55
CA TRP A 442 -42.67 -4.07 1.31
C TRP A 442 -43.70 -3.06 1.79
N ARG A 443 -43.26 -1.86 2.21
CA ARG A 443 -44.18 -0.77 2.59
C ARG A 443 -45.03 -0.30 1.40
N ASN A 444 -44.48 -0.32 0.19
CA ASN A 444 -45.14 0.21 -1.02
C ASN A 444 -46.07 -0.80 -1.71
N LEU A 445 -45.63 -2.05 -1.84
CA LEU A 445 -46.32 -3.11 -2.60
C LEU A 445 -46.82 -4.27 -1.74
N GLY A 446 -46.56 -4.26 -0.43
CA GLY A 446 -47.01 -5.31 0.48
C GLY A 446 -46.40 -6.68 0.19
N PRO A 447 -47.15 -7.78 0.44
CA PRO A 447 -46.66 -9.15 0.25
C PRO A 447 -46.24 -9.51 -1.18
N SER A 448 -46.68 -8.75 -2.20
CA SER A 448 -46.35 -9.01 -3.60
C SER A 448 -44.84 -8.95 -3.90
N VAL A 449 -44.06 -8.26 -3.05
CA VAL A 449 -42.59 -8.18 -3.13
C VAL A 449 -41.93 -9.56 -3.00
N LEU A 450 -42.56 -10.52 -2.32
CA LEU A 450 -42.02 -11.89 -2.20
C LEU A 450 -41.84 -12.57 -3.55
N ALA A 451 -42.70 -12.27 -4.53
CA ALA A 451 -42.57 -12.80 -5.89
C ALA A 451 -41.30 -12.26 -6.57
N GLY A 452 -41.03 -10.96 -6.45
CA GLY A 452 -39.80 -10.34 -6.96
C GLY A 452 -38.54 -10.87 -6.28
N VAL A 453 -38.59 -11.04 -4.95
CA VAL A 453 -37.49 -11.66 -4.18
C VAL A 453 -37.26 -13.11 -4.61
N ALA A 454 -38.32 -13.89 -4.83
CA ALA A 454 -38.19 -15.26 -5.31
C ALA A 454 -37.49 -15.31 -6.68
N VAL A 455 -37.87 -14.43 -7.62
CA VAL A 455 -37.17 -14.30 -8.92
C VAL A 455 -35.70 -13.93 -8.72
N MET A 456 -35.39 -12.96 -7.85
CA MET A 456 -33.99 -12.59 -7.56
C MET A 456 -33.18 -13.75 -6.98
N VAL A 457 -33.75 -14.48 -6.02
CA VAL A 457 -33.10 -15.66 -5.40
C VAL A 457 -32.90 -16.77 -6.42
N LEU A 458 -33.83 -16.97 -7.36
CA LEU A 458 -33.69 -17.95 -8.45
C LEU A 458 -32.62 -17.56 -9.49
N LEU A 459 -32.38 -16.27 -9.70
CA LEU A 459 -31.33 -15.79 -10.60
C LEU A 459 -29.91 -15.98 -10.03
N VAL A 460 -29.75 -15.99 -8.70
CA VAL A 460 -28.45 -16.22 -8.03
C VAL A 460 -27.80 -17.56 -8.42
N PRO A 461 -28.43 -18.74 -8.30
CA PRO A 461 -27.81 -20.01 -8.66
C PRO A 461 -27.52 -20.11 -10.17
N ILE A 462 -28.36 -19.52 -11.03
CA ILE A 462 -28.10 -19.47 -12.49
C ILE A 462 -26.79 -18.72 -12.74
N ASN A 463 -26.64 -17.52 -12.17
CA ASN A 463 -25.42 -16.74 -12.29
C ASN A 463 -24.21 -17.43 -11.66
N ALA A 464 -24.40 -18.15 -10.54
CA ALA A 464 -23.33 -18.91 -9.88
C ALA A 464 -22.82 -20.08 -10.74
N VAL A 465 -23.71 -20.87 -11.35
CA VAL A 465 -23.33 -21.96 -12.26
C VAL A 465 -22.59 -21.41 -13.48
N MET A 466 -23.06 -20.30 -14.05
CA MET A 466 -22.41 -19.64 -15.17
C MET A 466 -21.01 -19.14 -14.79
N ALA A 467 -20.86 -18.49 -13.63
CA ALA A 467 -19.57 -18.04 -13.11
C ALA A 467 -18.59 -19.22 -12.91
N MET A 468 -19.06 -20.34 -12.36
CA MET A 468 -18.24 -21.55 -12.18
C MET A 468 -17.79 -22.14 -13.52
N LYS A 469 -18.67 -22.20 -14.53
CA LYS A 469 -18.30 -22.66 -15.88
C LYS A 469 -17.33 -21.70 -16.57
N THR A 470 -17.55 -20.38 -16.44
CA THR A 470 -16.61 -19.37 -16.94
C THR A 470 -15.23 -19.56 -16.32
N LYS A 471 -15.13 -19.80 -15.01
CA LYS A 471 -13.86 -20.10 -14.32
C LYS A 471 -13.18 -21.34 -14.92
N THR A 472 -13.92 -22.42 -15.20
CA THR A 472 -13.33 -23.62 -15.82
C THR A 472 -12.79 -23.37 -17.23
N TYR A 473 -13.52 -22.60 -18.06
CA TYR A 473 -13.03 -22.22 -19.38
C TYR A 473 -11.85 -21.25 -19.31
N GLN A 474 -11.82 -20.35 -18.33
CA GLN A 474 -10.68 -19.46 -18.12
C GLN A 474 -9.40 -20.25 -17.80
N VAL A 475 -9.48 -21.29 -16.97
CA VAL A 475 -8.33 -22.18 -16.69
C VAL A 475 -7.86 -22.91 -17.96
N ALA A 476 -8.80 -23.48 -18.72
CA ALA A 476 -8.47 -24.17 -19.97
C ALA A 476 -7.86 -23.22 -21.03
N GLN A 477 -8.36 -21.99 -21.11
CA GLN A 477 -7.82 -20.94 -21.96
C GLN A 477 -6.40 -20.56 -21.54
N MET A 478 -6.16 -20.35 -20.25
CA MET A 478 -4.83 -19.99 -19.73
C MET A 478 -3.80 -21.06 -20.07
N LYS A 479 -4.13 -22.35 -19.92
CA LYS A 479 -3.21 -23.44 -20.29
C LYS A 479 -2.78 -23.40 -21.77
N SER A 480 -3.72 -23.16 -22.69
CA SER A 480 -3.41 -23.03 -24.13
C SER A 480 -2.60 -21.77 -24.43
N LYS A 481 -2.94 -20.65 -23.76
CA LYS A 481 -2.23 -19.38 -23.88
C LYS A 481 -0.78 -19.50 -23.40
N ASP A 482 -0.54 -20.18 -22.27
CA ASP A 482 0.79 -20.38 -21.70
C ASP A 482 1.67 -21.23 -22.64
N ASN A 483 1.12 -22.31 -23.19
CA ASN A 483 1.81 -23.12 -24.20
C ASN A 483 2.19 -22.28 -25.43
N ARG A 484 1.29 -21.40 -25.90
CA ARG A 484 1.54 -20.50 -27.04
C ARG A 484 2.66 -19.50 -26.74
N ILE A 485 2.63 -18.88 -25.55
CA ILE A 485 3.65 -17.90 -25.13
C ILE A 485 5.01 -18.59 -24.96
N LYS A 486 5.03 -19.79 -24.38
CA LYS A 486 6.26 -20.59 -24.23
C LYS A 486 6.89 -20.89 -25.60
N LEU A 487 6.12 -21.44 -26.54
CA LEU A 487 6.60 -21.72 -27.90
C LEU A 487 7.08 -20.45 -28.61
N MET A 488 6.38 -19.32 -28.40
CA MET A 488 6.82 -18.04 -28.96
C MET A 488 8.17 -17.57 -28.40
N ASN A 489 8.41 -17.73 -27.09
CA ASN A 489 9.71 -17.38 -26.51
C ASN A 489 10.84 -18.27 -27.05
N GLU A 490 10.59 -19.57 -27.26
CA GLU A 490 11.56 -20.47 -27.89
C GLU A 490 11.90 -20.03 -29.33
N ILE A 491 10.89 -19.63 -30.12
CA ILE A 491 11.07 -19.09 -31.47
C ILE A 491 11.88 -17.78 -31.46
N LEU A 492 11.56 -16.85 -30.56
CA LEU A 492 12.23 -15.54 -30.49
C LEU A 492 13.70 -15.69 -30.06
N ASN A 493 13.99 -16.53 -29.07
CA ASN A 493 15.35 -16.81 -28.63
C ASN A 493 16.18 -17.51 -29.73
N GLY A 494 15.54 -18.34 -30.55
CA GLY A 494 16.16 -19.09 -31.64
C GLY A 494 16.02 -18.47 -33.03
N ILE A 495 15.60 -17.20 -33.16
CA ILE A 495 15.10 -16.66 -34.44
C ILE A 495 16.13 -16.74 -35.57
N LYS A 496 17.42 -16.53 -35.27
CA LYS A 496 18.52 -16.64 -36.24
C LYS A 496 18.63 -18.05 -36.81
N VAL A 497 18.57 -19.07 -35.94
CA VAL A 497 18.66 -20.48 -36.32
C VAL A 497 17.46 -20.88 -37.18
N LEU A 498 16.25 -20.49 -36.76
CA LEU A 498 15.03 -20.79 -37.52
C LEU A 498 15.06 -20.18 -38.93
N LYS A 499 15.59 -18.94 -39.05
CA LYS A 499 15.73 -18.25 -40.34
C LYS A 499 16.78 -18.89 -41.25
N LEU A 500 17.91 -19.33 -40.68
CA LEU A 500 18.95 -20.03 -41.44
C LEU A 500 18.44 -21.35 -42.05
N TYR A 501 17.55 -22.05 -41.34
CA TYR A 501 16.94 -23.31 -41.81
C TYR A 501 15.59 -23.13 -42.54
N ALA A 502 15.12 -21.90 -42.74
CA ALA A 502 13.80 -21.59 -43.33
C ALA A 502 12.60 -22.29 -42.65
N TRP A 503 12.68 -22.52 -41.33
CA TRP A 503 11.66 -23.25 -40.56
C TRP A 503 10.48 -22.39 -40.09
N GLU A 504 10.44 -21.09 -40.43
CA GLU A 504 9.39 -20.18 -39.96
C GLU A 504 7.96 -20.64 -40.32
N LEU A 505 7.76 -21.25 -41.49
CA LEU A 505 6.44 -21.68 -41.94
C LEU A 505 5.93 -22.85 -41.10
N ALA A 506 6.80 -23.83 -40.81
CA ALA A 506 6.46 -24.97 -39.96
C ALA A 506 6.16 -24.53 -38.51
N PHE A 507 6.97 -23.62 -37.95
CA PHE A 507 6.72 -23.09 -36.61
C PHE A 507 5.46 -22.20 -36.56
N ARG A 508 5.15 -21.46 -37.63
CA ARG A 508 3.90 -20.70 -37.76
C ARG A 508 2.68 -21.62 -37.66
N GLU A 509 2.69 -22.76 -38.35
CA GLU A 509 1.59 -23.73 -38.30
C GLU A 509 1.39 -24.30 -36.89
N LYS A 510 2.48 -24.66 -36.19
CA LYS A 510 2.41 -25.10 -34.78
C LYS A 510 1.77 -24.05 -33.88
N VAL A 511 2.12 -22.77 -34.05
CA VAL A 511 1.52 -21.66 -33.28
C VAL A 511 0.04 -21.50 -33.61
N LEU A 512 -0.35 -21.61 -34.88
CA LEU A 512 -1.74 -21.50 -35.32
C LEU A 512 -2.61 -22.66 -34.78
N GLU A 513 -2.07 -23.86 -34.69
CA GLU A 513 -2.79 -25.02 -34.12
C GLU A 513 -3.14 -24.78 -32.64
N ILE A 514 -2.18 -24.29 -31.85
CA ILE A 514 -2.41 -23.91 -30.44
C ILE A 514 -3.41 -22.75 -30.37
N ARG A 515 -3.28 -21.75 -31.26
CA ARG A 515 -4.19 -20.61 -31.31
C ARG A 515 -5.63 -21.04 -31.62
N GLN A 516 -5.84 -22.01 -32.50
CA GLN A 516 -7.17 -22.52 -32.82
C GLN A 516 -7.82 -23.20 -31.61
N LYS A 517 -7.05 -24.00 -30.86
CA LYS A 517 -7.49 -24.59 -29.58
C LYS A 517 -7.86 -23.51 -28.55
N GLU A 518 -7.03 -22.46 -28.44
CA GLU A 518 -7.30 -21.29 -27.58
C GLU A 518 -8.61 -20.58 -27.97
N LEU A 519 -8.82 -20.32 -29.27
CA LEU A 519 -10.00 -19.63 -29.80
C LEU A 519 -11.29 -20.43 -29.61
N GLN A 520 -11.25 -21.77 -29.69
CA GLN A 520 -12.43 -22.61 -29.43
C GLN A 520 -12.94 -22.47 -27.99
N VAL A 521 -12.03 -22.43 -27.00
CA VAL A 521 -12.38 -22.21 -25.60
C VAL A 521 -12.89 -20.78 -25.39
N LEU A 522 -12.23 -19.80 -26.00
CA LEU A 522 -12.63 -18.39 -25.93
C LEU A 522 -14.03 -18.17 -26.50
N LYS A 523 -14.38 -18.85 -27.61
CA LYS A 523 -15.73 -18.83 -28.19
C LYS A 523 -16.77 -19.37 -27.20
N LYS A 524 -16.51 -20.50 -26.53
CA LYS A 524 -17.40 -21.06 -25.50
C LYS A 524 -17.57 -20.09 -24.31
N SER A 525 -16.49 -19.45 -23.88
CA SER A 525 -16.52 -18.43 -22.83
C SER A 525 -17.33 -17.20 -23.24
N ALA A 526 -17.23 -16.76 -24.50
CA ALA A 526 -18.00 -15.63 -25.02
C ALA A 526 -19.50 -15.91 -25.03
N TYR A 527 -19.93 -17.13 -25.41
CA TYR A 527 -21.35 -17.52 -25.31
C TYR A 527 -21.85 -17.52 -23.86
N LEU A 528 -21.08 -18.04 -22.90
CA LEU A 528 -21.44 -17.96 -21.48
C LEU A 528 -21.52 -16.50 -21.00
N ALA A 529 -20.58 -15.65 -21.40
CA ALA A 529 -20.56 -14.24 -21.02
C ALA A 529 -21.77 -13.49 -21.61
N ALA A 530 -22.15 -13.77 -22.86
CA ALA A 530 -23.33 -13.20 -23.48
C ALA A 530 -24.61 -13.60 -22.74
N MET A 531 -24.75 -14.89 -22.39
CA MET A 531 -25.88 -15.34 -21.58
C MET A 531 -25.89 -14.67 -20.20
N ALA A 532 -24.73 -14.53 -19.54
CA ALA A 532 -24.66 -13.91 -18.21
C ALA A 532 -25.06 -12.43 -18.26
N THR A 533 -24.61 -11.73 -19.31
CA THR A 533 -24.98 -10.34 -19.57
C THR A 533 -26.46 -10.20 -19.86
N PHE A 534 -27.05 -11.13 -20.64
CA PHE A 534 -28.48 -11.18 -20.90
C PHE A 534 -29.28 -11.35 -19.59
N THR A 535 -28.94 -12.36 -18.79
CA THR A 535 -29.58 -12.59 -17.47
C THR A 535 -29.48 -11.36 -16.58
N TRP A 536 -28.35 -10.64 -16.64
CA TRP A 536 -28.12 -9.43 -15.86
C TRP A 536 -28.95 -8.22 -16.34
N VAL A 537 -29.12 -8.04 -17.64
CA VAL A 537 -29.92 -6.95 -18.22
C VAL A 537 -31.42 -7.20 -18.05
N CYS A 538 -31.87 -8.46 -18.15
CA CYS A 538 -33.29 -8.79 -18.03
C CYS A 538 -33.77 -8.96 -16.58
N ALA A 539 -32.87 -9.15 -15.61
CA ALA A 539 -33.23 -9.34 -14.20
C ALA A 539 -34.19 -8.27 -13.64
N PRO A 540 -33.95 -6.94 -13.80
CA PRO A 540 -34.86 -5.93 -13.26
C PRO A 540 -36.24 -5.98 -13.90
N PHE A 541 -36.30 -6.28 -15.20
CA PHE A 541 -37.56 -6.43 -15.92
C PHE A 541 -38.35 -7.63 -15.40
N LEU A 542 -37.72 -8.80 -15.23
CA LEU A 542 -38.38 -10.01 -14.70
C LEU A 542 -38.87 -9.82 -13.26
N VAL A 543 -38.09 -9.12 -12.43
CA VAL A 543 -38.45 -8.81 -11.04
C VAL A 543 -39.63 -7.83 -10.99
N ALA A 544 -39.60 -6.77 -11.79
CA ALA A 544 -40.70 -5.82 -11.87
C ALA A 544 -41.97 -6.48 -12.42
N LEU A 545 -41.86 -7.25 -13.49
CA LEU A 545 -42.98 -7.97 -14.11
C LEU A 545 -43.65 -8.94 -13.13
N SER A 546 -42.86 -9.77 -12.44
CA SER A 546 -43.40 -10.71 -11.45
C SER A 546 -44.07 -10.00 -10.28
N THR A 547 -43.43 -8.96 -9.74
CA THR A 547 -43.98 -8.21 -8.59
C THR A 547 -45.28 -7.50 -8.95
N PHE A 548 -45.32 -6.77 -10.08
CA PHE A 548 -46.52 -6.05 -10.50
C PHE A 548 -47.65 -6.99 -10.93
N SER A 549 -47.32 -8.10 -11.60
CA SER A 549 -48.34 -9.09 -11.97
C SER A 549 -49.01 -9.69 -10.73
N VAL A 550 -48.21 -10.08 -9.74
CA VAL A 550 -48.74 -10.63 -8.47
C VAL A 550 -49.52 -9.56 -7.69
N TYR A 551 -49.09 -8.30 -7.70
CA TYR A 551 -49.78 -7.19 -7.06
C TYR A 551 -51.20 -6.97 -7.61
N VAL A 552 -51.36 -7.00 -8.94
CA VAL A 552 -52.65 -6.84 -9.62
C VAL A 552 -53.53 -8.10 -9.53
N LEU A 553 -52.93 -9.30 -9.49
CA LEU A 553 -53.68 -10.56 -9.47
C LEU A 553 -54.17 -11.00 -8.08
N ILE A 554 -53.49 -10.60 -6.99
CA ILE A 554 -53.86 -11.02 -5.63
C ILE A 554 -55.16 -10.38 -5.15
N ASP A 555 -55.32 -9.07 -5.37
CA ASP A 555 -56.50 -8.33 -4.91
C ASP A 555 -56.98 -7.35 -5.97
N LYS A 556 -58.29 -7.32 -6.21
CA LYS A 556 -58.92 -6.39 -7.16
C LYS A 556 -58.89 -4.95 -6.67
N THR A 557 -58.68 -4.71 -5.37
CA THR A 557 -58.52 -3.35 -4.81
C THR A 557 -57.13 -2.78 -5.03
N ASN A 558 -56.14 -3.60 -5.39
CA ASN A 558 -54.77 -3.16 -5.60
C ASN A 558 -54.63 -2.45 -6.96
N VAL A 559 -54.70 -1.11 -6.94
CA VAL A 559 -54.43 -0.30 -8.12
C VAL A 559 -52.94 0.03 -8.19
N LEU A 560 -52.34 -0.26 -9.35
CA LEU A 560 -50.98 0.12 -9.68
C LEU A 560 -50.98 1.56 -10.25
N ASP A 561 -50.66 2.52 -9.39
CA ASP A 561 -50.52 3.93 -9.73
C ASP A 561 -49.07 4.26 -10.14
N ALA A 562 -48.86 5.48 -10.64
CA ALA A 562 -47.54 5.96 -11.07
C ALA A 562 -46.55 5.96 -9.88
N GLU A 563 -47.01 6.38 -8.69
CA GLU A 563 -46.25 6.34 -7.43
C GLU A 563 -45.68 4.94 -7.18
N LYS A 564 -46.55 3.92 -7.07
CA LYS A 564 -46.12 2.55 -6.75
C LYS A 564 -45.23 1.98 -7.83
N ALA A 565 -45.50 2.24 -9.11
CA ALA A 565 -44.72 1.70 -10.22
C ALA A 565 -43.30 2.29 -10.28
N PHE A 566 -43.17 3.62 -10.32
CA PHE A 566 -41.87 4.28 -10.51
C PHE A 566 -40.97 4.20 -9.28
N VAL A 567 -41.53 4.34 -8.08
CA VAL A 567 -40.76 4.21 -6.82
C VAL A 567 -40.22 2.80 -6.68
N SER A 568 -41.03 1.79 -6.99
CA SER A 568 -40.57 0.38 -6.93
C SER A 568 -39.51 0.09 -7.99
N LEU A 569 -39.65 0.63 -9.21
CA LEU A 569 -38.63 0.49 -10.25
C LEU A 569 -37.29 1.13 -9.85
N ALA A 570 -37.33 2.31 -9.21
CA ALA A 570 -36.15 2.97 -8.68
C ALA A 570 -35.47 2.12 -7.58
N LEU A 571 -36.24 1.57 -6.64
CA LEU A 571 -35.74 0.70 -5.58
C LEU A 571 -35.15 -0.61 -6.13
N PHE A 572 -35.75 -1.22 -7.15
CA PHE A 572 -35.17 -2.40 -7.83
C PHE A 572 -33.84 -2.08 -8.53
N ASN A 573 -33.73 -0.90 -9.16
CA ASN A 573 -32.48 -0.47 -9.79
C ASN A 573 -31.36 -0.24 -8.77
N ILE A 574 -31.68 0.29 -7.58
CA ILE A 574 -30.74 0.43 -6.46
C ILE A 574 -30.24 -0.94 -5.99
N LEU A 575 -31.15 -1.91 -5.84
CA LEU A 575 -30.85 -3.26 -5.36
C LEU A 575 -29.91 -4.05 -6.29
N ARG A 576 -29.86 -3.69 -7.57
CA ARG A 576 -29.00 -4.33 -8.58
C ARG A 576 -27.51 -4.26 -8.21
N PHE A 577 -27.02 -3.10 -7.80
CA PHE A 577 -25.58 -2.91 -7.60
C PHE A 577 -25.03 -3.79 -6.45
N PRO A 578 -25.62 -3.80 -5.25
CA PRO A 578 -25.20 -4.68 -4.14
C PRO A 578 -25.17 -6.16 -4.48
N LEU A 579 -26.22 -6.65 -5.16
CA LEU A 579 -26.34 -8.07 -5.51
C LEU A 579 -25.24 -8.53 -6.47
N ASN A 580 -24.74 -7.65 -7.32
CA ASN A 580 -23.67 -7.98 -8.27
C ASN A 580 -22.27 -7.78 -7.68
N MET A 581 -22.09 -6.76 -6.86
CA MET A 581 -20.79 -6.48 -6.24
C MET A 581 -20.47 -7.45 -5.10
N LEU A 582 -21.46 -7.88 -4.32
CA LEU A 582 -21.23 -8.72 -3.14
C LEU A 582 -20.49 -10.03 -3.47
N PRO A 583 -20.85 -10.83 -4.50
CA PRO A 583 -20.10 -12.02 -4.88
C PRO A 583 -18.65 -11.73 -5.28
N MET A 584 -18.42 -10.62 -6.01
CA MET A 584 -17.08 -10.19 -6.41
C MET A 584 -16.21 -9.85 -5.20
N VAL A 585 -16.76 -9.11 -4.23
CA VAL A 585 -16.07 -8.74 -2.99
C VAL A 585 -15.75 -9.96 -2.13
N ILE A 586 -16.68 -10.93 -2.05
CA ILE A 586 -16.44 -12.20 -1.35
C ILE A 586 -15.26 -12.95 -2.00
N SER A 587 -15.22 -13.03 -3.34
CA SER A 587 -14.10 -13.65 -4.05
C SER A 587 -12.76 -12.93 -3.75
N ASN A 588 -12.75 -11.60 -3.84
CA ASN A 588 -11.56 -10.80 -3.54
C ASN A 588 -11.09 -10.96 -2.08
N MET A 589 -12.03 -11.12 -1.14
CA MET A 589 -11.73 -11.38 0.27
C MET A 589 -11.10 -12.76 0.47
N VAL A 590 -11.61 -13.79 -0.20
CA VAL A 590 -11.02 -15.14 -0.16
C VAL A 590 -9.59 -15.11 -0.72
N GLU A 591 -9.37 -14.45 -1.86
CA GLU A 591 -8.04 -14.31 -2.45
C GLU A 591 -7.08 -13.54 -1.54
N ALA A 592 -7.52 -12.41 -0.99
CA ALA A 592 -6.72 -11.62 -0.06
C ALA A 592 -6.39 -12.39 1.24
N SER A 593 -7.29 -13.28 1.70
CA SER A 593 -7.03 -14.16 2.84
C SER A 593 -5.88 -15.14 2.55
N VAL A 594 -5.83 -15.70 1.34
CA VAL A 594 -4.71 -16.55 0.88
C VAL A 594 -3.42 -15.74 0.77
N SER A 595 -3.47 -14.52 0.23
CA SER A 595 -2.33 -13.59 0.18
C SER A 595 -1.83 -13.20 1.58
N LEU A 596 -2.75 -12.97 2.53
CA LEU A 596 -2.41 -12.68 3.92
C LEU A 596 -1.69 -13.84 4.60
N LYS A 597 -2.14 -15.08 4.34
CA LYS A 597 -1.47 -16.28 4.84
C LYS A 597 -0.05 -16.40 4.29
N ARG A 598 0.15 -16.22 2.98
CA ARG A 598 1.47 -16.28 2.34
C ARG A 598 2.40 -15.19 2.85
N LEU A 599 1.92 -13.94 2.92
CA LEU A 599 2.69 -12.82 3.45
C LEU A 599 3.09 -13.05 4.92
N ARG A 600 2.17 -13.57 5.74
CA ARG A 600 2.47 -13.92 7.13
C ARG A 600 3.59 -14.96 7.23
N VAL A 601 3.49 -16.06 6.47
CA VAL A 601 4.53 -17.11 6.43
C VAL A 601 5.86 -16.50 6.01
N PHE A 602 5.87 -15.69 4.94
CA PHE A 602 7.06 -15.01 4.46
C PHE A 602 7.74 -14.14 5.53
N LEU A 603 6.97 -13.30 6.23
CA LEU A 603 7.48 -12.41 7.27
C LEU A 603 7.92 -13.14 8.54
N SER A 604 7.39 -14.33 8.78
CA SER A 604 7.75 -15.18 9.93
C SER A 604 8.98 -16.06 9.72
N HIS A 605 9.56 -16.08 8.52
CA HIS A 605 10.81 -16.81 8.30
C HIS A 605 11.92 -16.32 9.22
N GLU A 606 12.86 -17.21 9.49
CA GLU A 606 14.03 -16.89 10.29
C GLU A 606 14.91 -15.85 9.60
N GLU A 607 15.55 -15.03 10.42
CA GLU A 607 16.46 -13.97 10.01
C GLU A 607 17.89 -14.39 10.35
N LEU A 608 18.84 -14.00 9.49
CA LEU A 608 20.27 -14.15 9.79
C LEU A 608 20.61 -13.35 11.04
N ASP A 609 21.38 -13.95 11.95
CA ASP A 609 21.82 -13.30 13.17
C ASP A 609 23.04 -12.40 12.87
N PRO A 610 22.92 -11.06 12.96
CA PRO A 610 24.03 -10.14 12.69
C PRO A 610 25.21 -10.35 13.65
N ASP A 611 24.95 -10.87 14.85
CA ASP A 611 25.94 -11.06 15.90
C ASP A 611 26.71 -12.39 15.74
N SER A 612 26.41 -13.18 14.70
CA SER A 612 27.13 -14.42 14.38
C SER A 612 28.63 -14.19 14.16
N ILE A 613 28.98 -13.03 13.60
CA ILE A 613 30.36 -12.63 13.29
C ILE A 613 30.64 -11.29 13.95
N VAL A 614 31.71 -11.24 14.74
CA VAL A 614 32.15 -9.99 15.33
C VAL A 614 32.87 -9.18 14.27
N ARG A 615 32.24 -8.08 13.83
CA ARG A 615 32.81 -7.11 12.89
C ARG A 615 33.18 -5.84 13.65
N GLY A 616 34.47 -5.46 13.64
CA GLY A 616 34.90 -4.20 14.26
C GLY A 616 36.41 -4.12 14.52
N PRO A 617 36.91 -2.95 14.95
CA PRO A 617 38.30 -2.77 15.35
C PRO A 617 38.53 -3.41 16.73
N ILE A 618 38.72 -4.72 16.76
CA ILE A 618 39.14 -5.42 17.97
C ILE A 618 40.64 -5.17 18.16
N LYS A 619 41.01 -4.41 19.19
CA LYS A 619 42.41 -4.08 19.51
C LYS A 619 43.23 -5.30 19.95
N GLU A 620 42.58 -6.42 20.26
CA GLU A 620 43.16 -7.62 20.90
C GLU A 620 43.16 -8.87 20.00
N ALA A 621 42.76 -8.77 18.72
CA ALA A 621 42.78 -9.93 17.82
C ALA A 621 44.15 -10.06 17.11
N GLU A 622 44.83 -11.20 17.30
CA GLU A 622 46.09 -11.59 16.63
C GLU A 622 45.87 -11.96 15.15
N GLY A 623 45.15 -11.15 14.38
CA GLY A 623 44.88 -11.44 12.96
C GLY A 623 43.76 -10.61 12.37
N CYS A 624 43.68 -10.63 11.04
CA CYS A 624 42.62 -9.96 10.27
C CYS A 624 41.35 -10.82 10.21
N ILE A 625 41.51 -12.15 10.08
CA ILE A 625 40.44 -13.15 10.16
C ILE A 625 40.84 -14.17 11.22
N VAL A 626 40.01 -14.38 12.24
CA VAL A 626 40.25 -15.37 13.31
C VAL A 626 39.04 -16.27 13.43
N VAL A 627 39.23 -17.57 13.24
CA VAL A 627 38.19 -18.59 13.36
C VAL A 627 38.65 -19.63 14.38
N LYS A 628 37.90 -19.82 15.46
CA LYS A 628 38.21 -20.77 16.55
C LYS A 628 37.02 -21.70 16.82
N ASN A 629 37.27 -23.01 16.69
CA ASN A 629 36.31 -24.11 16.87
C ASN A 629 34.93 -23.80 16.28
N ALA A 630 34.92 -23.28 15.05
CA ALA A 630 33.69 -22.83 14.42
C ALA A 630 33.03 -23.94 13.59
N THR A 631 31.74 -24.14 13.84
CA THR A 631 30.93 -25.14 13.16
C THR A 631 29.73 -24.47 12.49
N PHE A 632 29.54 -24.72 11.19
CA PHE A 632 28.52 -24.05 10.38
C PHE A 632 27.62 -25.04 9.63
N SER A 633 26.36 -24.65 9.48
CA SER A 633 25.39 -25.35 8.65
C SER A 633 24.58 -24.37 7.80
N TRP A 634 24.01 -24.86 6.68
CA TRP A 634 23.14 -24.04 5.82
C TRP A 634 21.73 -23.87 6.39
N ALA A 635 21.31 -24.77 7.27
CA ALA A 635 20.07 -24.69 8.02
C ALA A 635 20.29 -25.19 9.45
N LYS A 636 19.45 -24.74 10.39
CA LYS A 636 19.54 -25.17 11.79
C LYS A 636 19.33 -26.67 12.02
N THR A 637 18.58 -27.33 11.15
CA THR A 637 18.27 -28.75 11.28
C THR A 637 19.25 -29.65 10.53
N ASP A 638 20.02 -29.09 9.61
CA ASP A 638 20.92 -29.84 8.75
C ASP A 638 22.19 -30.21 9.54
N PRO A 639 22.83 -31.34 9.19
CA PRO A 639 24.15 -31.65 9.73
C PRO A 639 25.15 -30.53 9.37
N PRO A 640 26.17 -30.30 10.22
CA PRO A 640 27.20 -29.32 9.92
C PRO A 640 27.93 -29.71 8.64
N LEU A 641 28.06 -28.75 7.73
CA LEU A 641 28.88 -28.93 6.51
C LEU A 641 30.34 -28.59 6.80
N LEU A 642 30.55 -27.63 7.70
CA LEU A 642 31.87 -27.22 8.15
C LEU A 642 31.97 -27.53 9.64
N SER A 643 32.90 -28.40 10.03
CA SER A 643 33.09 -28.83 11.41
C SER A 643 34.44 -28.37 11.96
N SER A 644 34.43 -27.86 13.20
CA SER A 644 35.64 -27.60 14.00
C SER A 644 36.73 -26.80 13.28
N ILE A 645 36.33 -25.80 12.49
CA ILE A 645 37.26 -24.99 11.70
C ILE A 645 38.11 -24.10 12.62
N ASN A 646 39.42 -24.16 12.43
CA ASN A 646 40.42 -23.41 13.19
C ASN A 646 41.51 -22.85 12.28
N PHE A 647 41.56 -21.53 12.10
CA PHE A 647 42.66 -20.87 11.40
C PHE A 647 42.71 -19.37 11.72
N THR A 648 43.86 -18.76 11.46
CA THR A 648 44.08 -17.32 11.63
C THR A 648 44.82 -16.76 10.42
N VAL A 649 44.33 -15.65 9.86
CA VAL A 649 44.92 -14.97 8.70
C VAL A 649 45.56 -13.66 9.15
N PRO A 650 46.89 -13.48 8.96
CA PRO A 650 47.57 -12.21 9.23
C PRO A 650 47.05 -11.04 8.38
N GLU A 651 47.35 -9.82 8.81
CA GLU A 651 47.01 -8.62 8.04
C GLU A 651 47.92 -8.48 6.81
N GLY A 652 47.34 -8.17 5.64
CA GLY A 652 48.09 -7.95 4.40
C GLY A 652 48.52 -9.23 3.65
N SER A 653 48.26 -10.42 4.18
CA SER A 653 48.67 -11.68 3.54
C SER A 653 47.75 -12.12 2.40
N LEU A 654 48.31 -12.93 1.50
CA LEU A 654 47.64 -13.61 0.41
C LEU A 654 47.52 -15.11 0.74
N VAL A 655 46.30 -15.54 1.08
CA VAL A 655 45.98 -16.91 1.47
C VAL A 655 45.22 -17.63 0.36
N ALA A 656 45.64 -18.84 0.00
CA ALA A 656 44.91 -19.71 -0.91
C ALA A 656 44.11 -20.76 -0.15
N VAL A 657 42.93 -21.11 -0.67
CA VAL A 657 42.10 -22.23 -0.19
C VAL A 657 41.95 -23.24 -1.33
N VAL A 658 42.45 -24.46 -1.11
CA VAL A 658 42.48 -25.56 -2.08
C VAL A 658 41.80 -26.80 -1.52
N GLY A 659 41.42 -27.73 -2.40
CA GLY A 659 40.77 -28.99 -2.03
C GLY A 659 39.87 -29.51 -3.14
N GLN A 660 39.40 -30.76 -2.99
CA GLN A 660 38.56 -31.42 -3.98
C GLN A 660 37.24 -30.68 -4.26
N VAL A 661 36.62 -30.94 -5.42
CA VAL A 661 35.32 -30.34 -5.75
C VAL A 661 34.28 -30.81 -4.72
N GLY A 662 33.53 -29.87 -4.14
CA GLY A 662 32.51 -30.19 -3.12
C GLY A 662 32.99 -30.23 -1.67
N CYS A 663 34.27 -30.02 -1.36
CA CYS A 663 34.78 -30.09 0.03
C CYS A 663 34.45 -28.88 0.94
N GLY A 664 33.60 -27.95 0.50
CA GLY A 664 33.14 -26.82 1.34
C GLY A 664 33.86 -25.47 1.16
N LYS A 665 34.76 -25.31 0.18
CA LYS A 665 35.53 -24.05 -0.04
C LYS A 665 34.67 -22.78 -0.14
N SER A 666 33.68 -22.75 -1.04
CA SER A 666 32.77 -21.59 -1.16
C SER A 666 31.86 -21.43 0.07
N SER A 667 31.61 -22.52 0.80
CA SER A 667 30.88 -22.47 2.08
C SER A 667 31.73 -21.79 3.16
N LEU A 668 33.05 -22.00 3.19
CA LEU A 668 33.94 -21.29 4.10
C LEU A 668 33.88 -19.76 3.87
N LEU A 669 33.90 -19.31 2.61
CA LEU A 669 33.72 -17.89 2.29
C LEU A 669 32.35 -17.36 2.72
N SER A 670 31.29 -18.15 2.50
CA SER A 670 29.92 -17.80 2.93
C SER A 670 29.80 -17.72 4.45
N ALA A 671 30.49 -18.59 5.18
CA ALA A 671 30.58 -18.57 6.63
C ALA A 671 31.28 -17.31 7.15
N LEU A 672 32.36 -16.85 6.50
CA LEU A 672 33.04 -15.59 6.83
C LEU A 672 32.20 -14.34 6.49
N LEU A 673 31.28 -14.45 5.53
CA LEU A 673 30.32 -13.39 5.19
C LEU A 673 29.13 -13.31 6.16
N GLY A 674 28.88 -14.34 6.96
CA GLY A 674 27.73 -14.41 7.87
C GLY A 674 26.45 -14.88 7.17
N GLU A 675 26.59 -15.57 6.05
CA GLU A 675 25.48 -16.09 5.25
C GLU A 675 25.08 -17.54 5.65
N MET A 676 25.83 -18.15 6.57
CA MET A 676 25.59 -19.48 7.14
C MET A 676 25.25 -19.39 8.63
N ASP A 677 24.46 -20.35 9.13
CA ASP A 677 24.13 -20.44 10.55
C ASP A 677 25.35 -20.97 11.32
N LYS A 678 25.89 -20.17 12.23
CA LYS A 678 26.95 -20.59 13.16
C LYS A 678 26.33 -21.35 14.33
N LYS A 679 26.75 -22.60 14.54
CA LYS A 679 26.31 -23.44 15.67
C LYS A 679 27.13 -23.15 16.92
N GLU A 680 28.45 -23.18 16.74
CA GLU A 680 29.43 -23.09 17.81
C GLU A 680 30.65 -22.31 17.30
N GLY A 681 31.47 -21.84 18.24
CA GLY A 681 32.74 -21.19 17.96
C GLY A 681 32.69 -19.67 17.80
N TYR A 682 33.88 -19.14 17.53
CA TYR A 682 34.15 -17.71 17.53
C TYR A 682 34.77 -17.29 16.20
N VAL A 683 34.21 -16.23 15.59
CA VAL A 683 34.56 -15.74 14.26
C VAL A 683 34.70 -14.22 14.32
N VAL A 684 35.87 -13.73 13.92
CA VAL A 684 36.20 -12.31 13.84
C VAL A 684 36.68 -11.98 12.45
N VAL A 685 36.15 -10.89 11.88
CA VAL A 685 36.64 -10.29 10.65
C VAL A 685 36.87 -8.80 10.87
N LYS A 686 38.13 -8.35 10.69
CA LYS A 686 38.54 -6.97 10.91
C LYS A 686 38.38 -6.14 9.63
N GLY A 687 37.62 -5.04 9.72
CA GLY A 687 37.47 -4.07 8.62
C GLY A 687 36.36 -4.39 7.63
N SER A 688 36.40 -3.71 6.49
CA SER A 688 35.44 -3.87 5.39
C SER A 688 35.78 -5.07 4.50
N VAL A 689 34.76 -5.76 3.99
CA VAL A 689 34.91 -6.98 3.18
C VAL A 689 34.41 -6.74 1.75
N ALA A 690 35.23 -7.11 0.76
CA ALA A 690 34.83 -7.23 -0.64
C ALA A 690 34.73 -8.71 -1.01
N TYR A 691 33.65 -9.08 -1.70
CA TYR A 691 33.38 -10.45 -2.13
C TYR A 691 33.20 -10.54 -3.64
N VAL A 692 33.88 -11.50 -4.26
CA VAL A 692 33.70 -11.86 -5.67
C VAL A 692 33.17 -13.28 -5.73
N PRO A 693 31.88 -13.48 -6.07
CA PRO A 693 31.30 -14.81 -6.17
C PRO A 693 31.78 -15.57 -7.41
N GLN A 694 31.75 -16.91 -7.34
CA GLN A 694 32.06 -17.79 -8.47
C GLN A 694 31.13 -17.53 -9.66
N GLN A 695 29.84 -17.32 -9.41
CA GLN A 695 28.89 -16.84 -10.43
C GLN A 695 28.80 -15.32 -10.37
N ALA A 696 29.41 -14.65 -11.34
CA ALA A 696 29.42 -13.20 -11.43
C ALA A 696 28.00 -12.61 -11.54
N TRP A 697 27.69 -11.65 -10.66
CA TRP A 697 26.43 -10.91 -10.67
C TRP A 697 26.62 -9.47 -11.14
N VAL A 698 25.83 -9.06 -12.13
CA VAL A 698 25.90 -7.74 -12.79
C VAL A 698 24.50 -7.11 -12.77
N GLN A 699 24.43 -5.85 -12.37
CA GLN A 699 23.21 -5.04 -12.35
C GLN A 699 22.79 -4.61 -13.76
N ASN A 700 21.48 -4.42 -13.95
CA ASN A 700 20.94 -3.81 -15.17
C ASN A 700 21.18 -2.29 -15.15
N ALA A 701 22.41 -1.88 -15.43
CA ALA A 701 22.89 -0.51 -15.49
C ALA A 701 24.02 -0.40 -16.53
N THR A 702 24.67 0.76 -16.62
CA THR A 702 25.88 0.91 -17.43
C THR A 702 27.02 0.05 -16.86
N LEU A 703 28.03 -0.24 -17.67
CA LEU A 703 29.22 -0.95 -17.20
C LEU A 703 29.98 -0.12 -16.15
N GLU A 704 30.05 1.20 -16.36
CA GLU A 704 30.59 2.16 -15.40
C GLU A 704 29.92 2.05 -14.02
N ASP A 705 28.58 2.14 -13.97
CA ASP A 705 27.80 2.05 -12.73
C ASP A 705 27.99 0.71 -12.02
N ASN A 706 28.18 -0.37 -12.78
CA ASN A 706 28.45 -1.69 -12.22
C ASN A 706 29.82 -1.76 -11.51
N ILE A 707 30.84 -1.08 -12.03
CA ILE A 707 32.18 -1.03 -11.41
C ILE A 707 32.19 -0.07 -10.22
N VAL A 708 31.60 1.12 -10.37
CA VAL A 708 31.57 2.16 -9.33
C VAL A 708 30.66 1.77 -8.17
N PHE A 709 29.54 1.12 -8.46
CA PHE A 709 28.64 0.50 -7.50
C PHE A 709 28.15 1.45 -6.38
N GLY A 710 27.74 2.66 -6.77
CA GLY A 710 27.22 3.69 -5.87
C GLY A 710 28.29 4.47 -5.07
N ARG A 711 29.58 4.27 -5.36
CA ARG A 711 30.65 5.15 -4.86
C ARG A 711 30.79 6.41 -5.73
N GLU A 712 31.56 7.39 -5.25
CA GLU A 712 31.92 8.54 -6.08
C GLU A 712 32.93 8.13 -7.16
N MET A 713 32.73 8.63 -8.38
CA MET A 713 33.59 8.32 -9.51
C MET A 713 34.93 9.07 -9.43
N SER A 714 36.01 8.36 -9.16
CA SER A 714 37.39 8.84 -9.32
C SER A 714 38.00 8.31 -10.63
N GLU A 715 38.21 9.21 -11.61
CA GLU A 715 38.74 8.84 -12.93
C GLU A 715 40.08 8.10 -12.86
N SER A 716 41.01 8.57 -12.03
CA SER A 716 42.36 8.00 -11.94
C SER A 716 42.36 6.58 -11.36
N ARG A 717 41.50 6.33 -10.37
CA ARG A 717 41.29 4.98 -9.81
C ARG A 717 40.57 4.09 -10.81
N TYR A 718 39.52 4.61 -11.45
CA TYR A 718 38.71 3.85 -12.39
C TYR A 718 39.55 3.34 -13.57
N LYS A 719 40.30 4.24 -14.24
CA LYS A 719 41.22 3.87 -15.33
C LYS A 719 42.24 2.81 -14.90
N ARG A 720 42.84 2.98 -13.71
CA ARG A 720 43.82 2.03 -13.18
C ARG A 720 43.21 0.64 -12.92
N VAL A 721 41.98 0.59 -12.39
CA VAL A 721 41.28 -0.67 -12.13
C VAL A 721 40.87 -1.36 -13.42
N VAL A 722 40.33 -0.62 -14.39
CA VAL A 722 39.93 -1.13 -15.71
C VAL A 722 41.12 -1.71 -16.46
N GLU A 723 42.26 -1.02 -16.44
CA GLU A 723 43.52 -1.49 -17.04
C GLU A 723 44.06 -2.74 -16.32
N ALA A 724 44.11 -2.73 -14.99
CA ALA A 724 44.61 -3.86 -14.21
C ALA A 724 43.73 -5.11 -14.34
N CYS A 725 42.42 -4.96 -14.55
CA CYS A 725 41.49 -6.06 -14.79
C CYS A 725 41.42 -6.48 -16.28
N ALA A 726 42.26 -5.92 -17.15
CA ALA A 726 42.29 -6.18 -18.58
C ALA A 726 40.93 -5.96 -19.28
N LEU A 727 40.18 -4.93 -18.88
CA LEU A 727 38.85 -4.62 -19.45
C LEU A 727 38.90 -3.67 -20.65
N LEU A 728 40.04 -3.03 -20.93
CA LEU A 728 40.17 -2.06 -22.05
C LEU A 728 39.72 -2.64 -23.41
N PRO A 729 40.13 -3.85 -23.83
CA PRO A 729 39.68 -4.42 -25.10
C PRO A 729 38.17 -4.71 -25.11
N ASP A 730 37.61 -5.07 -23.96
CA ASP A 730 36.16 -5.32 -23.87
C ASP A 730 35.37 -4.03 -24.02
N LEU A 731 35.87 -2.92 -23.47
CA LEU A 731 35.24 -1.61 -23.61
C LEU A 731 35.27 -1.11 -25.05
N GLU A 732 36.36 -1.33 -25.79
CA GLU A 732 36.47 -0.91 -27.19
C GLU A 732 35.49 -1.64 -28.13
N ILE A 733 35.12 -2.88 -27.80
CA ILE A 733 34.16 -3.69 -28.57
C ILE A 733 32.71 -3.23 -28.32
N LEU A 734 32.43 -2.59 -27.18
CA LEU A 734 31.08 -2.18 -26.83
C LEU A 734 30.65 -0.92 -27.61
N PRO A 735 29.40 -0.84 -28.11
CA PRO A 735 28.92 0.26 -28.97
C PRO A 735 29.06 1.67 -28.37
N SER A 736 29.01 1.78 -27.04
CA SER A 736 29.14 3.05 -26.31
C SER A 736 30.19 2.98 -25.20
N GLY A 737 31.17 2.09 -25.34
CA GLY A 737 32.23 1.91 -24.35
C GLY A 737 31.69 1.55 -22.96
N ASP A 738 32.17 2.25 -21.94
CA ASP A 738 31.80 2.09 -20.53
C ASP A 738 30.36 2.53 -20.21
N LYS A 739 29.78 3.43 -21.02
CA LYS A 739 28.38 3.87 -20.90
C LYS A 739 27.37 2.90 -21.50
N THR A 740 27.82 1.77 -22.03
CA THR A 740 26.94 0.76 -22.61
C THR A 740 26.08 0.10 -21.53
N GLU A 741 24.76 0.00 -21.77
CA GLU A 741 23.85 -0.75 -20.91
C GLU A 741 24.07 -2.26 -21.08
N ILE A 742 24.35 -2.94 -19.97
CA ILE A 742 24.76 -4.35 -19.98
C ILE A 742 23.56 -5.31 -19.98
N GLY A 743 22.38 -4.83 -19.60
CA GLY A 743 21.14 -5.60 -19.56
C GLY A 743 21.00 -6.47 -18.30
N GLU A 744 19.82 -7.08 -18.11
CA GLU A 744 19.54 -7.94 -16.95
C GLU A 744 20.51 -9.13 -16.87
N LYS A 745 21.22 -9.30 -15.74
CA LYS A 745 22.28 -10.32 -15.56
C LYS A 745 23.41 -10.26 -16.61
N GLY A 746 23.57 -9.11 -17.27
CA GLY A 746 24.58 -8.88 -18.29
C GLY A 746 24.50 -9.79 -19.50
N VAL A 747 23.32 -9.89 -20.14
CA VAL A 747 23.14 -10.69 -21.37
C VAL A 747 24.15 -10.32 -22.46
N ASN A 748 24.62 -9.06 -22.47
CA ASN A 748 25.56 -8.56 -23.46
C ASN A 748 27.02 -8.99 -23.24
N LEU A 749 27.35 -9.64 -22.11
CA LEU A 749 28.72 -10.02 -21.74
C LEU A 749 28.94 -11.54 -21.75
N SER A 750 30.15 -11.95 -22.12
CA SER A 750 30.62 -13.34 -21.96
C SER A 750 30.87 -13.69 -20.48
N GLY A 751 31.03 -14.99 -20.15
CA GLY A 751 31.30 -15.43 -18.78
C GLY A 751 32.56 -14.78 -18.18
N GLY A 752 33.69 -14.82 -18.90
CA GLY A 752 34.94 -14.19 -18.48
C GLY A 752 34.86 -12.67 -18.35
N GLN A 753 34.08 -12.00 -19.22
CA GLN A 753 33.82 -10.56 -19.09
C GLN A 753 33.05 -10.24 -17.81
N LYS A 754 31.98 -10.99 -17.50
CA LYS A 754 31.21 -10.80 -16.27
C LYS A 754 32.09 -10.95 -15.03
N GLN A 755 32.99 -11.94 -15.03
CA GLN A 755 33.88 -12.18 -13.91
C GLN A 755 34.88 -11.05 -13.70
N ARG A 756 35.46 -10.54 -14.79
CA ARG A 756 36.34 -9.35 -14.76
C ARG A 756 35.62 -8.09 -14.27
N VAL A 757 34.38 -7.86 -14.69
CA VAL A 757 33.56 -6.75 -14.17
C VAL A 757 33.27 -6.92 -12.68
N SER A 758 32.92 -8.13 -12.23
CA SER A 758 32.69 -8.42 -10.81
C SER A 758 33.96 -8.20 -9.96
N LEU A 759 35.13 -8.58 -10.49
CA LEU A 759 36.42 -8.35 -9.85
C LEU A 759 36.77 -6.85 -9.83
N ALA A 760 36.60 -6.13 -10.94
CA ALA A 760 36.85 -4.70 -11.03
C ALA A 760 36.02 -3.93 -10.00
N ARG A 761 34.74 -4.29 -9.82
CA ARG A 761 33.86 -3.75 -8.76
C ARG A 761 34.46 -3.93 -7.37
N ALA A 762 34.92 -5.14 -7.03
CA ALA A 762 35.52 -5.43 -5.73
C ALA A 762 36.81 -4.62 -5.52
N VAL A 763 37.68 -4.53 -6.53
CA VAL A 763 38.94 -3.77 -6.47
C VAL A 763 38.67 -2.28 -6.31
N TYR A 764 37.69 -1.73 -7.05
CA TYR A 764 37.36 -0.31 -7.00
C TYR A 764 36.84 0.15 -5.63
N TYR A 765 36.06 -0.71 -4.97
CA TYR A 765 35.51 -0.46 -3.63
C TYR A 765 36.61 -0.24 -2.57
N ASN A 766 37.81 -0.80 -2.77
CA ASN A 766 38.99 -0.67 -1.88
C ASN A 766 38.71 -1.10 -0.42
N ALA A 767 38.29 -2.36 -0.25
CA ALA A 767 38.04 -2.96 1.06
C ALA A 767 39.33 -3.29 1.83
N ASP A 768 39.22 -3.78 3.07
CA ASP A 768 40.34 -4.25 3.88
C ASP A 768 40.61 -5.75 3.66
N VAL A 769 39.53 -6.52 3.50
CA VAL A 769 39.54 -7.97 3.25
C VAL A 769 38.90 -8.27 1.89
N TYR A 770 39.57 -9.12 1.10
CA TYR A 770 39.08 -9.60 -0.18
C TYR A 770 38.84 -11.10 -0.14
N LEU A 771 37.59 -11.52 -0.35
CA LEU A 771 37.18 -12.91 -0.48
C LEU A 771 36.89 -13.19 -1.95
N LEU A 772 37.72 -14.00 -2.59
CA LEU A 772 37.68 -14.27 -4.02
C LEU A 772 37.35 -15.74 -4.26
N ASP A 773 36.14 -16.00 -4.75
CA ASP A 773 35.66 -17.36 -5.05
C ASP A 773 35.91 -17.69 -6.52
N ASP A 774 37.08 -18.27 -6.80
CA ASP A 774 37.50 -18.74 -8.12
C ASP A 774 37.32 -17.72 -9.26
N PRO A 775 37.87 -16.48 -9.13
CA PRO A 775 37.68 -15.40 -10.11
C PRO A 775 38.38 -15.64 -11.47
N LEU A 776 39.21 -16.68 -11.59
CA LEU A 776 40.06 -16.92 -12.76
C LEU A 776 39.59 -18.10 -13.64
N SER A 777 38.55 -18.84 -13.26
CA SER A 777 38.15 -20.06 -13.98
C SER A 777 37.49 -19.82 -15.34
N ALA A 778 36.81 -18.70 -15.52
CA ALA A 778 36.13 -18.37 -16.78
C ALA A 778 36.96 -17.49 -17.74
N VAL A 779 38.23 -17.20 -17.40
CA VAL A 779 39.12 -16.35 -18.21
C VAL A 779 40.27 -17.15 -18.80
N ASP A 780 40.72 -16.76 -19.99
CA ASP A 780 41.86 -17.40 -20.64
C ASP A 780 43.14 -17.26 -19.79
N ALA A 781 44.04 -18.25 -19.87
CA ALA A 781 45.25 -18.30 -19.04
C ALA A 781 46.12 -17.03 -19.12
N HIS A 782 46.21 -16.40 -20.31
CA HIS A 782 46.96 -15.15 -20.48
C HIS A 782 46.31 -13.97 -19.72
N VAL A 783 45.00 -13.84 -19.82
CA VAL A 783 44.23 -12.82 -19.09
C VAL A 783 44.27 -13.11 -17.59
N GLY A 784 44.15 -14.38 -17.19
CA GLY A 784 44.29 -14.82 -15.81
C GLY A 784 45.64 -14.44 -15.21
N LYS A 785 46.74 -14.64 -15.95
CA LYS A 785 48.09 -14.21 -15.53
C LYS A 785 48.19 -12.70 -15.37
N HIS A 786 47.66 -11.91 -16.31
CA HIS A 786 47.64 -10.45 -16.20
C HIS A 786 46.90 -9.97 -14.96
N ILE A 787 45.69 -10.51 -14.72
CA ILE A 787 44.89 -10.19 -13.53
C ILE A 787 45.64 -10.59 -12.25
N PHE A 788 46.24 -11.77 -12.24
CA PHE A 788 47.00 -12.23 -11.09
C PHE A 788 48.17 -11.28 -10.77
N GLU A 789 48.99 -10.92 -11.76
CA GLU A 789 50.16 -10.07 -11.55
C GLU A 789 49.79 -8.62 -11.19
N LYS A 790 48.75 -8.06 -11.82
CA LYS A 790 48.37 -6.65 -11.69
C LYS A 790 47.37 -6.39 -10.57
N VAL A 791 46.59 -7.37 -10.16
CA VAL A 791 45.53 -7.20 -9.13
C VAL A 791 45.80 -8.03 -7.89
N ILE A 792 45.83 -9.36 -8.00
CA ILE A 792 45.71 -10.28 -6.85
C ILE A 792 47.05 -10.50 -6.14
N GLY A 793 48.09 -10.79 -6.92
CA GLY A 793 49.41 -11.22 -6.46
C GLY A 793 50.21 -10.15 -5.74
N PRO A 794 51.46 -10.46 -5.35
CA PRO A 794 52.28 -9.59 -4.49
C PRO A 794 52.67 -8.25 -5.15
N LYS A 795 52.67 -8.19 -6.48
CA LYS A 795 52.96 -6.97 -7.26
C LYS A 795 51.70 -6.16 -7.61
N GLY A 796 50.51 -6.68 -7.30
CA GLY A 796 49.25 -6.10 -7.72
C GLY A 796 48.80 -4.90 -6.90
N ILE A 797 47.68 -4.29 -7.32
CA ILE A 797 46.97 -3.24 -6.58
C ILE A 797 46.54 -3.75 -5.19
N LEU A 798 46.26 -5.07 -5.12
CA LEU A 798 46.07 -5.96 -3.98
C LEU A 798 47.02 -5.88 -2.78
N ARG A 799 48.27 -5.47 -3.03
CA ARG A 799 49.44 -5.99 -2.28
C ARG A 799 49.44 -5.78 -0.76
N ASN A 800 48.81 -4.71 -0.28
CA ASN A 800 48.79 -4.36 1.15
C ASN A 800 47.48 -4.77 1.84
N LYS A 801 46.60 -5.50 1.15
CA LYS A 801 45.28 -5.92 1.65
C LYS A 801 45.27 -7.41 1.96
N THR A 802 44.44 -7.82 2.91
CA THR A 802 44.24 -9.25 3.20
C THR A 802 43.40 -9.86 2.09
N ARG A 803 43.87 -10.97 1.50
CA ARG A 803 43.22 -11.62 0.36
C ARG A 803 43.10 -13.12 0.63
N VAL A 804 41.89 -13.64 0.50
CA VAL A 804 41.59 -15.08 0.54
C VAL A 804 41.12 -15.49 -0.85
N LEU A 805 41.91 -16.31 -1.54
CA LEU A 805 41.65 -16.78 -2.88
C LEU A 805 41.31 -18.28 -2.84
N VAL A 806 40.04 -18.61 -3.11
CA VAL A 806 39.67 -19.98 -3.48
C VAL A 806 40.01 -20.14 -4.96
N THR A 807 40.82 -21.13 -5.31
CA THR A 807 41.23 -21.36 -6.71
C THR A 807 41.45 -22.84 -6.97
N HIS A 808 41.10 -23.27 -8.17
CA HIS A 808 41.50 -24.57 -8.72
C HIS A 808 42.79 -24.49 -9.55
N ALA A 809 43.24 -23.27 -9.90
CA ALA A 809 44.46 -23.06 -10.66
C ALA A 809 45.70 -23.23 -9.78
N ILE A 810 46.45 -24.31 -10.04
CA ILE A 810 47.64 -24.71 -9.26
C ILE A 810 48.84 -23.80 -9.53
N ASN A 811 48.91 -23.22 -10.73
CA ASN A 811 50.03 -22.39 -11.21
C ASN A 811 50.35 -21.18 -10.34
N TYR A 812 49.41 -20.72 -9.51
CA TYR A 812 49.57 -19.55 -8.66
C TYR A 812 49.88 -19.89 -7.19
N LEU A 813 49.73 -21.16 -6.78
CA LEU A 813 49.92 -21.58 -5.38
C LEU A 813 51.32 -21.29 -4.82
N PRO A 814 52.43 -21.42 -5.59
CA PRO A 814 53.76 -21.09 -5.07
C PRO A 814 53.97 -19.61 -4.71
N GLN A 815 53.08 -18.71 -5.16
CA GLN A 815 53.16 -17.27 -4.90
C GLN A 815 52.29 -16.82 -3.70
N MET A 816 51.66 -17.77 -3.01
CA MET A 816 50.81 -17.52 -1.84
C MET A 816 51.64 -17.50 -0.56
N ASP A 817 51.27 -16.67 0.41
CA ASP A 817 51.94 -16.63 1.72
C ASP A 817 51.56 -17.84 2.57
N THR A 818 50.31 -18.31 2.43
CA THR A 818 49.79 -19.47 3.18
C THR A 818 48.73 -20.19 2.35
N ILE A 819 48.72 -21.52 2.41
CA ILE A 819 47.74 -22.37 1.72
C ILE A 819 46.96 -23.15 2.79
N LEU A 820 45.63 -23.13 2.67
CA LEU A 820 44.68 -23.88 3.47
C LEU A 820 44.13 -25.03 2.63
N VAL A 821 44.33 -26.26 3.09
CA VAL A 821 43.80 -27.46 2.41
C VAL A 821 42.52 -27.90 3.11
N MET A 822 41.43 -28.01 2.34
CA MET A 822 40.13 -28.46 2.84
C MET A 822 39.77 -29.85 2.31
N THR A 823 39.41 -30.73 3.22
CA THR A 823 38.93 -32.10 2.94
C THR A 823 37.69 -32.36 3.78
N ASP A 824 36.60 -32.81 3.15
CA ASP A 824 35.33 -33.17 3.79
C ASP A 824 34.75 -32.13 4.78
N GLY A 825 34.96 -30.84 4.52
CA GLY A 825 34.43 -29.75 5.36
C GLY A 825 35.33 -29.36 6.54
N GLU A 826 36.51 -29.97 6.68
CA GLU A 826 37.51 -29.67 7.70
C GLU A 826 38.79 -29.12 7.07
N ILE A 827 39.60 -28.43 7.86
CA ILE A 827 40.94 -27.99 7.44
C ILE A 827 41.92 -29.11 7.82
N SER A 828 42.52 -29.75 6.82
CA SER A 828 43.49 -30.83 7.04
C SER A 828 44.87 -30.27 7.40
N GLU A 829 45.37 -29.35 6.59
CA GLU A 829 46.73 -28.81 6.67
C GLU A 829 46.75 -27.30 6.36
N MET A 830 47.69 -26.58 6.97
CA MET A 830 47.94 -25.16 6.73
C MET A 830 49.44 -24.89 6.76
N GLY A 831 49.97 -24.21 5.75
CA GLY A 831 51.39 -23.85 5.69
C GLY A 831 51.77 -23.13 4.41
N SER A 832 53.06 -22.85 4.24
CA SER A 832 53.60 -22.39 2.96
C SER A 832 53.67 -23.54 1.93
N TYR A 833 53.81 -23.20 0.65
CA TYR A 833 53.88 -24.20 -0.42
C TYR A 833 55.01 -25.23 -0.22
N GLN A 834 56.19 -24.78 0.25
CA GLN A 834 57.33 -25.66 0.47
C GLN A 834 57.11 -26.59 1.67
N GLU A 835 56.60 -26.06 2.78
CA GLU A 835 56.30 -26.84 3.99
C GLU A 835 55.27 -27.95 3.72
N LEU A 836 54.20 -27.64 2.97
CA LEU A 836 53.16 -28.62 2.64
C LEU A 836 53.62 -29.68 1.64
N LEU A 837 54.57 -29.35 0.76
CA LEU A 837 55.14 -30.31 -0.18
C LEU A 837 56.09 -31.29 0.52
N GLU A 838 56.83 -30.84 1.54
CA GLU A 838 57.71 -31.68 2.36
C GLU A 838 56.95 -32.62 3.30
N GLN A 839 55.76 -32.23 3.73
CA GLN A 839 54.91 -33.04 4.63
C GLN A 839 54.27 -34.27 3.94
N ASP A 840 54.31 -34.35 2.59
CA ASP A 840 53.70 -35.42 1.75
C ASP A 840 52.27 -35.81 2.17
N GLY A 841 51.51 -34.81 2.62
CA GLY A 841 50.15 -34.98 3.13
C GLY A 841 49.06 -34.81 2.07
N ALA A 842 47.88 -34.38 2.51
CA ALA A 842 46.69 -34.22 1.65
C ALA A 842 46.94 -33.21 0.49
N PHE A 843 47.81 -32.22 0.71
CA PHE A 843 48.21 -31.26 -0.33
C PHE A 843 48.99 -31.92 -1.48
N ALA A 844 49.97 -32.77 -1.16
CA ALA A 844 50.82 -33.43 -2.15
C ALA A 844 50.00 -34.43 -2.99
N GLU A 845 49.06 -35.13 -2.37
CA GLU A 845 48.11 -36.01 -3.05
C GLU A 845 47.17 -35.23 -3.99
N PHE A 846 46.69 -34.05 -3.56
CA PHE A 846 45.89 -33.16 -4.41
C PHE A 846 46.66 -32.73 -5.66
N LEU A 847 47.93 -32.33 -5.52
CA LEU A 847 48.78 -31.94 -6.65
C LEU A 847 49.04 -33.10 -7.62
N ARG A 848 49.34 -34.31 -7.12
CA ARG A 848 49.55 -35.50 -7.95
C ARG A 848 48.30 -35.81 -8.77
N THR A 849 47.15 -35.81 -8.13
CA THR A 849 45.85 -36.11 -8.76
C THR A 849 45.54 -35.15 -9.90
N TYR A 850 45.72 -33.85 -9.68
CA TYR A 850 45.49 -32.84 -10.72
C TYR A 850 46.53 -32.87 -11.85
N ALA A 851 47.81 -33.15 -11.53
CA ALA A 851 48.85 -33.31 -12.55
C ALA A 851 48.53 -34.48 -13.50
N THR A 852 48.00 -35.60 -13.00
CA THR A 852 47.51 -36.70 -13.85
C THR A 852 46.29 -36.32 -14.68
N ALA A 853 45.40 -35.45 -14.17
CA ALA A 853 44.20 -35.01 -14.89
C ALA A 853 44.51 -34.04 -16.04
N GLU A 854 45.45 -33.11 -15.85
CA GLU A 854 45.93 -32.23 -16.94
C GLU A 854 46.64 -33.02 -18.04
N GLN A 855 47.48 -33.99 -17.68
CA GLN A 855 48.15 -34.88 -18.65
C GLN A 855 47.15 -35.72 -19.47
N ALA A 856 46.03 -36.14 -18.86
CA ALA A 856 44.97 -36.85 -19.57
C ALA A 856 44.20 -35.93 -20.55
N MET A 857 43.92 -34.67 -20.18
CA MET A 857 43.26 -33.69 -21.06
C MET A 857 44.14 -33.21 -22.21
N GLU A 858 45.46 -33.09 -22.04
CA GLU A 858 46.37 -32.74 -23.15
C GLU A 858 46.57 -33.90 -24.14
N SER A 859 46.28 -35.14 -23.73
CA SER A 859 46.39 -36.34 -24.57
C SER A 859 45.12 -36.71 -25.35
N SER A 860 44.03 -35.97 -25.15
CA SER A 860 42.71 -36.14 -25.77
C SER A 860 42.31 -34.95 -26.62
#